data_AF-A0A814Z351-F1
#
_entry.id   AF-A0A814Z351-F1
#
_cell.length_a   1.000
_cell.length_b   1.000
_cell.length_c   1.000
_cell.angle_alpha   90.00
_cell.angle_beta   90.00
_cell.angle_gamma   90.00
#
_symmetry.space_group_name_H-M   'P 1'
#
loop_
_entity.id
_entity.type
_entity.pdbx_description
1 polymer ?
#
loop_
_entity_poly.entity_id
_entity_poly.type
_entity_poly.pdbx_seq_one_letter_code
_entity_poly.pdbx_strand_id
1 'polypeptide(L)'
;MAINHKNSRLLPEPQPLDIFQNSSESKKPQHHLNMLALHQFQPVKPYEIGAIHCLTLISHISSLIHHSDKTTTFSIHTTRATDDKTVTTIEIEFIQIEEPKSIVLVFEILHLPHPNTPLFMEIQKLLSTIFHQSKILFTWSNRNRKDLDEFINFQLLPVKIFDVVNIIELQLPFKQWYNQTFKHDKNCSVPSFCNMDAVCCICPYRPYKCINDQWSLEKAVNYVFNEYIRESNQNDTNYPDDINQSVCYCFAISKLSMILELDWTIEQLYQYKKLHQDRFDDIFHHYGDDIDEDKDTTVDFDHLYTIFGKDNDMDETDVVETELFNDNKNISVDLTVEEEEEHLSQKLSQLSAVDKEQDLNNKFKSSTVKKRPTLTPSTTIENIPKKMKSDKEEQISHLIPRYLSSNTKTFEQMINPILQKTRISISIEYLREIALLIHQIECINLDQLLWTTYLRSGTGTLKPQTNTTLYLWPVEVKQRMMDRGQTTASNPNEIGHASCLDYVQRVLQKFQNQTDHYQAQLKERKQRLLNCWTCEIEEAITKFVRQHVEALYKITTEGLIAAVEYDYHDRLIQLEYEQENPNEYQKQIFADLTQAKYDKETAKLDLAIMKQRIVYNHLPKSFESLRIPAPISLETVTDRTIRQNLLDRCEKILQRAKSDMMMVYTTTAEAKLDQLDKKFDSEMTRMKQNQRSRVSHQILTETMLEILERRFKYINEHLMRLYKLKLRFFVRAPTVKN
;
A
#
# COMPACT_ATOMS: atom_id res chain seq x y z
N MET A 1 48.40 37.63 -59.90
CA MET A 1 49.74 37.02 -59.88
C MET A 1 50.23 37.00 -58.44
N ALA A 2 50.94 35.94 -58.08
CA ALA A 2 51.17 35.46 -56.73
C ALA A 2 52.29 36.16 -55.94
N ILE A 3 52.41 35.73 -54.67
CA ILE A 3 53.62 35.58 -53.81
C ILE A 3 53.78 36.59 -52.63
N ASN A 4 53.44 36.08 -51.44
CA ASN A 4 54.21 36.01 -50.16
C ASN A 4 55.38 36.97 -49.87
N HIS A 5 55.44 37.57 -48.66
CA HIS A 5 56.11 37.00 -47.48
C HIS A 5 56.14 37.95 -46.23
N LYS A 6 55.73 37.39 -45.08
CA LYS A 6 56.27 37.45 -43.70
C LYS A 6 56.77 38.75 -43.02
N ASN A 7 56.32 38.84 -41.76
CA ASN A 7 56.99 39.27 -40.51
C ASN A 7 57.05 40.77 -40.16
N SER A 8 56.29 41.14 -39.15
CA SER A 8 56.57 42.29 -38.28
C SER A 8 56.05 42.01 -36.86
N ARG A 9 56.93 42.20 -35.87
CA ARG A 9 56.64 42.14 -34.43
C ARG A 9 57.30 43.36 -33.78
N LEU A 10 56.54 43.95 -32.85
CA LEU A 10 56.90 44.83 -31.72
C LEU A 10 56.70 46.35 -31.85
N LEU A 11 55.58 46.78 -31.23
CA LEU A 11 55.41 47.81 -30.18
C LEU A 11 55.53 49.29 -30.53
N PRO A 12 54.97 50.22 -29.70
CA PRO A 12 53.81 50.14 -28.79
C PRO A 12 52.84 51.33 -28.96
N GLU A 13 51.59 51.20 -28.50
CA GLU A 13 50.68 52.35 -28.28
C GLU A 13 49.59 52.00 -27.24
N PRO A 14 48.86 52.97 -26.66
CA PRO A 14 48.99 53.39 -25.27
C PRO A 14 47.81 53.01 -24.38
N GLN A 15 48.01 53.13 -23.06
CA GLN A 15 47.00 52.91 -22.02
C GLN A 15 45.88 53.95 -22.01
N PRO A 16 44.72 53.56 -21.45
CA PRO A 16 44.08 54.41 -20.44
C PRO A 16 43.58 53.65 -19.20
N LEU A 17 43.95 54.22 -18.04
CA LEU A 17 43.20 54.50 -16.81
C LEU A 17 42.25 53.44 -16.21
N ASP A 18 42.68 52.97 -15.03
CA ASP A 18 41.90 52.32 -13.98
C ASP A 18 40.75 53.20 -13.44
N ILE A 19 39.53 52.67 -13.46
CA ILE A 19 38.46 53.03 -12.53
C ILE A 19 37.76 51.74 -12.07
N PHE A 20 37.88 51.47 -10.77
CA PHE A 20 37.12 50.56 -9.91
C PHE A 20 35.91 49.84 -10.56
N GLN A 21 36.05 48.54 -10.80
CA GLN A 21 34.92 47.61 -10.90
C GLN A 21 34.76 46.84 -9.59
N ASN A 22 33.87 47.35 -8.72
CA ASN A 22 33.09 46.50 -7.82
C ASN A 22 32.02 45.82 -8.67
N SER A 23 32.33 44.66 -9.26
CA SER A 23 31.31 43.76 -9.80
C SER A 23 30.80 42.87 -8.67
N SER A 24 29.63 43.20 -8.17
CA SER A 24 28.75 42.30 -7.45
C SER A 24 28.54 41.03 -8.28
N GLU A 25 29.26 39.97 -7.91
CA GLU A 25 28.86 38.61 -8.23
C GLU A 25 27.48 38.38 -7.60
N SER A 26 26.44 38.59 -8.41
CA SER A 26 25.12 38.07 -8.08
C SER A 26 25.22 36.56 -8.07
N LYS A 27 25.48 36.00 -6.89
CA LYS A 27 25.27 34.59 -6.58
C LYS A 27 23.86 34.24 -7.02
N LYS A 28 23.73 33.65 -8.22
CA LYS A 28 22.52 32.91 -8.58
C LYS A 28 22.39 31.83 -7.51
N PRO A 29 21.27 31.75 -6.77
CA PRO A 29 21.07 30.66 -5.85
C PRO A 29 20.93 29.40 -6.70
N GLN A 30 22.02 28.64 -6.82
CA GLN A 30 21.94 27.22 -7.12
C GLN A 30 21.16 26.60 -5.98
N HIS A 31 19.84 26.50 -6.16
CA HIS A 31 19.03 25.52 -5.47
C HIS A 31 19.50 24.14 -5.96
N HIS A 32 20.66 23.70 -5.46
CA HIS A 32 20.89 22.29 -5.23
C HIS A 32 19.77 21.87 -4.28
N LEU A 33 18.64 21.39 -4.83
CA LEU A 33 17.91 20.36 -4.11
C LEU A 33 18.97 19.33 -3.76
N ASN A 34 19.14 19.04 -2.47
CA ASN A 34 19.78 17.83 -2.02
C ASN A 34 19.15 16.71 -2.85
N MET A 35 19.82 16.29 -3.91
CA MET A 35 19.51 15.06 -4.61
C MET A 35 19.75 14.00 -3.55
N LEU A 36 18.68 13.65 -2.85
CA LEU A 36 18.57 12.39 -2.14
C LEU A 36 19.19 11.34 -3.06
N ALA A 37 20.10 10.53 -2.52
CA ALA A 37 20.78 9.50 -3.28
C ALA A 37 19.75 8.72 -4.12
N LEU A 38 19.81 8.88 -5.45
CA LEU A 38 18.90 8.15 -6.34
C LEU A 38 19.20 6.67 -6.18
N HIS A 39 18.17 5.83 -6.15
CA HIS A 39 18.35 4.38 -6.10
C HIS A 39 18.70 3.85 -7.49
N GLN A 40 19.45 2.76 -7.58
CA GLN A 40 19.68 2.12 -8.87
C GLN A 40 18.35 1.59 -9.42
N PHE A 41 18.10 1.82 -10.71
CA PHE A 41 16.90 1.31 -11.39
C PHE A 41 16.78 -0.20 -11.23
N GLN A 42 15.58 -0.67 -10.87
CA GLN A 42 15.26 -2.09 -10.74
C GLN A 42 14.08 -2.44 -11.67
N PRO A 43 14.22 -3.50 -12.49
CA PRO A 43 13.12 -4.00 -13.30
C PRO A 43 12.01 -4.55 -12.41
N VAL A 44 10.79 -4.60 -12.94
CA VAL A 44 9.61 -5.05 -12.18
C VAL A 44 9.69 -6.55 -11.85
N LYS A 45 10.32 -7.34 -12.72
CA LYS A 45 10.49 -8.79 -12.59
C LYS A 45 11.95 -9.19 -12.86
N PRO A 46 12.39 -10.35 -12.36
CA PRO A 46 13.58 -11.01 -12.89
C PRO A 46 13.43 -11.22 -14.39
N TYR A 47 14.54 -11.29 -15.11
CA TYR A 47 14.48 -11.37 -16.56
C TYR A 47 15.57 -12.28 -17.14
N GLU A 48 15.36 -12.69 -18.39
CA GLU A 48 16.35 -13.34 -19.21
C GLU A 48 16.58 -12.57 -20.52
N ILE A 49 17.82 -12.55 -20.98
CA ILE A 49 18.21 -11.91 -22.24
C ILE A 49 18.39 -13.00 -23.30
N GLY A 50 17.63 -12.89 -24.38
CA GLY A 50 17.78 -13.70 -25.59
C GLY A 50 18.46 -12.89 -26.70
N ALA A 51 19.76 -13.10 -26.91
CA ALA A 51 20.47 -12.46 -28.02
C ALA A 51 20.07 -13.06 -29.38
N ILE A 52 19.72 -12.20 -30.33
CA ILE A 52 19.31 -12.56 -31.69
C ILE A 52 20.37 -12.07 -32.68
N HIS A 53 21.15 -13.02 -33.18
CA HIS A 53 22.26 -12.82 -34.11
C HIS A 53 22.44 -14.06 -35.02
N CYS A 54 23.42 -14.05 -35.92
CA CYS A 54 23.64 -15.09 -36.92
C CYS A 54 23.96 -16.50 -36.35
N LEU A 55 24.38 -16.60 -35.09
CA LEU A 55 24.64 -17.87 -34.39
C LEU A 55 23.46 -18.37 -33.53
N THR A 56 22.32 -17.68 -33.51
CA THR A 56 21.18 -18.07 -32.68
C THR A 56 20.58 -19.37 -33.19
N LEU A 57 20.29 -20.32 -32.29
CA LEU A 57 19.72 -21.61 -32.68
C LEU A 57 18.26 -21.45 -33.15
N ILE A 58 17.91 -22.10 -34.26
CA ILE A 58 16.53 -22.08 -34.80
C ILE A 58 15.51 -22.58 -33.78
N SER A 59 15.84 -23.62 -33.02
CA SER A 59 14.96 -24.15 -31.96
C SER A 59 14.65 -23.13 -30.87
N HIS A 60 15.62 -22.24 -30.57
CA HIS A 60 15.42 -21.15 -29.63
C HIS A 60 14.46 -20.10 -30.22
N ILE A 61 14.63 -19.71 -31.48
CA ILE A 61 13.69 -18.81 -32.18
C ILE A 61 12.26 -19.39 -32.19
N SER A 62 12.11 -20.68 -32.47
CA SER A 62 10.78 -21.32 -32.44
C SER A 62 10.14 -21.27 -31.04
N SER A 63 10.93 -21.41 -29.97
CA SER A 63 10.46 -21.20 -28.60
C SER A 63 10.01 -19.75 -28.38
N LEU A 64 10.80 -18.77 -28.83
CA LEU A 64 10.47 -17.35 -28.71
C LEU A 64 9.21 -16.97 -29.50
N ILE A 65 8.96 -17.58 -30.66
CA ILE A 65 7.70 -17.38 -31.40
C ILE A 65 6.51 -17.82 -30.54
N HIS A 66 6.63 -18.97 -29.85
CA HIS A 66 5.57 -19.44 -28.96
C HIS A 66 5.32 -18.48 -27.78
N HIS A 67 6.37 -17.90 -27.20
CA HIS A 67 6.23 -16.86 -26.18
C HIS A 67 5.62 -15.57 -26.75
N SER A 68 6.03 -15.17 -27.96
CA SER A 68 5.51 -13.98 -28.63
C SER A 68 4.04 -14.10 -29.01
N ASP A 69 3.57 -15.29 -29.39
CA ASP A 69 2.16 -15.57 -29.68
C ASP A 69 1.28 -15.28 -28.46
N LYS A 70 1.75 -15.67 -27.27
CA LYS A 70 1.06 -15.44 -25.98
C LYS A 70 1.21 -14.02 -25.45
N THR A 71 2.22 -13.28 -25.90
CA THR A 71 2.50 -11.92 -25.42
C THR A 71 1.66 -10.90 -26.19
N THR A 72 0.84 -10.10 -25.50
CA THR A 72 0.01 -9.08 -26.15
C THR A 72 0.69 -7.71 -26.26
N THR A 73 1.66 -7.47 -25.37
CA THR A 73 2.23 -6.14 -25.14
C THR A 73 3.74 -6.24 -25.11
N PHE A 74 4.42 -5.31 -25.78
CA PHE A 74 5.88 -5.26 -25.85
C PHE A 74 6.37 -3.85 -25.53
N SER A 75 7.54 -3.73 -24.91
CA SER A 75 8.29 -2.48 -24.92
C SER A 75 9.50 -2.60 -25.83
N ILE A 76 9.88 -1.49 -26.44
CA ILE A 76 10.95 -1.44 -27.42
C ILE A 76 11.87 -0.28 -27.07
N HIS A 77 13.15 -0.60 -26.95
CA HIS A 77 14.24 0.37 -26.92
C HIS A 77 15.16 0.18 -28.13
N THR A 78 15.88 1.24 -28.50
CA THR A 78 16.84 1.21 -29.59
C THR A 78 18.08 2.00 -29.21
N THR A 79 19.25 1.43 -29.50
CA THR A 79 20.54 2.08 -29.30
C THR A 79 21.21 2.36 -30.64
N ARG A 80 21.89 3.51 -30.71
CA ARG A 80 22.61 3.96 -31.90
C ARG A 80 24.09 4.17 -31.59
N ALA A 81 24.96 3.86 -32.54
CA ALA A 81 26.37 4.19 -32.44
C ALA A 81 26.58 5.71 -32.36
N THR A 82 27.58 6.14 -31.59
CA THR A 82 27.88 7.57 -31.35
C THR A 82 28.29 8.30 -32.63
N ASP A 83 29.00 7.61 -33.51
CA ASP A 83 29.78 8.25 -34.59
C ASP A 83 28.97 8.45 -35.86
N ASP A 84 28.22 7.43 -36.30
CA ASP A 84 27.46 7.44 -37.55
C ASP A 84 25.94 7.46 -37.35
N LYS A 85 25.49 7.39 -36.08
CA LYS A 85 24.08 7.29 -35.67
C LYS A 85 23.37 6.07 -36.23
N THR A 86 24.06 5.04 -36.70
CA THR A 86 23.42 3.79 -37.12
C THR A 86 22.80 3.07 -35.92
N VAL A 87 21.66 2.40 -36.11
CA VAL A 87 21.06 1.59 -35.03
C VAL A 87 21.91 0.33 -34.87
N THR A 88 22.46 0.14 -33.68
CA THR A 88 23.33 -1.01 -33.38
C THR A 88 22.52 -2.16 -32.81
N THR A 89 21.60 -1.83 -31.89
CA THR A 89 20.76 -2.81 -31.22
C THR A 89 19.31 -2.35 -31.11
N ILE A 90 18.40 -3.33 -31.14
CA ILE A 90 16.98 -3.14 -30.85
C ILE A 90 16.61 -4.12 -29.76
N GLU A 91 16.14 -3.62 -28.63
CA GLU A 91 15.70 -4.41 -27.48
C GLU A 91 14.18 -4.48 -27.46
N ILE A 92 13.64 -5.69 -27.29
CA ILE A 92 12.20 -5.92 -27.22
C ILE A 92 11.88 -6.76 -25.97
N GLU A 93 11.21 -6.16 -24.98
CA GLU A 93 10.70 -6.89 -23.83
C GLU A 93 9.33 -7.48 -24.11
N PHE A 94 9.14 -8.73 -23.70
CA PHE A 94 7.85 -9.41 -23.70
C PHE A 94 7.14 -9.10 -22.38
N ILE A 95 6.12 -8.24 -22.41
CA ILE A 95 5.39 -7.85 -21.20
C ILE A 95 4.29 -8.89 -20.93
N GLN A 96 4.66 -9.95 -20.22
CA GLN A 96 3.75 -11.03 -19.81
C GLN A 96 3.45 -10.92 -18.32
N ILE A 97 2.21 -10.62 -17.96
CA ILE A 97 1.81 -10.47 -16.54
C ILE A 97 1.92 -11.81 -15.80
N GLU A 98 1.59 -12.92 -16.46
CA GLU A 98 1.49 -14.26 -15.86
C GLU A 98 2.85 -14.96 -15.67
N GLU A 99 3.86 -14.60 -16.46
CA GLU A 99 5.17 -15.26 -16.40
C GLU A 99 6.02 -14.68 -15.25
N PRO A 100 6.75 -15.53 -14.49
CA PRO A 100 7.57 -15.08 -13.37
C PRO A 100 8.83 -14.33 -13.81
N LYS A 101 9.25 -14.50 -15.06
CA LYS A 101 10.41 -13.82 -15.66
C LYS A 101 10.00 -13.09 -16.93
N SER A 102 10.52 -11.87 -17.13
CA SER A 102 10.43 -11.17 -18.41
C SER A 102 11.48 -11.71 -19.39
N ILE A 103 11.14 -11.78 -20.67
CA ILE A 103 12.09 -12.11 -21.74
C ILE A 103 12.41 -10.81 -22.47
N VAL A 104 13.70 -10.49 -22.61
CA VAL A 104 14.16 -9.36 -23.44
C VAL A 104 14.97 -9.90 -24.59
N LEU A 105 14.50 -9.62 -25.81
CA LEU A 105 15.24 -9.93 -27.02
C LEU A 105 16.18 -8.78 -27.35
N VAL A 106 17.44 -9.09 -27.63
CA VAL A 106 18.43 -8.10 -28.09
C VAL A 106 18.80 -8.45 -29.52
N PHE A 107 18.32 -7.65 -30.48
CA PHE A 107 18.66 -7.80 -31.89
C PHE A 107 19.92 -7.01 -32.19
N GLU A 108 21.01 -7.72 -32.49
CA GLU A 108 22.26 -7.10 -32.95
C GLU A 108 22.20 -6.89 -34.46
N ILE A 109 21.79 -5.70 -34.88
CA ILE A 109 21.38 -5.40 -36.27
C ILE A 109 22.51 -5.72 -37.28
N LEU A 110 23.76 -5.43 -36.91
CA LEU A 110 24.94 -5.68 -37.75
C LEU A 110 25.34 -7.16 -37.81
N HIS A 111 24.81 -8.01 -36.94
CA HIS A 111 25.14 -9.43 -36.83
C HIS A 111 23.96 -10.35 -37.18
N LEU A 112 22.90 -9.82 -37.78
CA LEU A 112 21.76 -10.63 -38.25
C LEU A 112 22.18 -11.60 -39.37
N PRO A 113 21.53 -12.78 -39.47
CA PRO A 113 21.88 -13.76 -40.50
C PRO A 113 21.52 -13.28 -41.92
N HIS A 114 22.17 -13.85 -42.93
CA HIS A 114 21.91 -13.52 -44.33
C HIS A 114 20.46 -13.87 -44.74
N PRO A 115 19.79 -13.07 -45.61
CA PRO A 115 18.38 -13.27 -45.99
C PRO A 115 18.00 -14.65 -46.52
N ASN A 116 18.97 -15.36 -47.11
CA ASN A 116 18.76 -16.70 -47.70
C ASN A 116 18.88 -17.86 -46.69
N THR A 117 19.05 -17.59 -45.40
CA THR A 117 19.24 -18.63 -44.39
C THR A 117 17.92 -19.06 -43.74
N PRO A 118 17.77 -20.32 -43.30
CA PRO A 118 16.58 -20.76 -42.56
C PRO A 118 16.37 -19.98 -41.26
N LEU A 119 17.46 -19.59 -40.58
CA LEU A 119 17.40 -18.76 -39.37
C LEU A 119 16.77 -17.39 -39.65
N PHE A 120 17.12 -16.74 -40.76
CA PHE A 120 16.52 -15.46 -41.15
C PHE A 120 15.01 -15.56 -41.34
N MET A 121 14.53 -16.61 -42.00
CA MET A 121 13.09 -16.85 -42.19
C MET A 121 12.35 -17.04 -40.86
N GLU A 122 12.97 -17.72 -39.88
CA GLU A 122 12.38 -17.88 -38.55
C GLU A 122 12.41 -16.57 -37.75
N ILE A 123 13.46 -15.74 -37.90
CA ILE A 123 13.48 -14.39 -37.31
C ILE A 123 12.39 -13.49 -37.92
N GLN A 124 12.19 -13.55 -39.26
CA GLN A 124 11.08 -12.85 -39.92
C GLN A 124 9.73 -13.27 -39.36
N LYS A 125 9.55 -14.57 -39.11
CA LYS A 125 8.33 -15.11 -38.51
C LYS A 125 8.14 -14.60 -37.08
N LEU A 126 9.19 -14.62 -36.25
CA LEU A 126 9.19 -14.04 -34.91
C LEU A 126 8.78 -12.57 -34.92
N LEU A 127 9.42 -11.74 -35.75
CA LEU A 127 9.09 -10.33 -35.87
C LEU A 127 7.67 -10.12 -36.40
N SER A 128 7.21 -10.93 -37.35
CA SER A 128 5.82 -10.87 -37.83
C SER A 128 4.80 -11.19 -36.73
N THR A 129 5.15 -12.08 -35.79
CA THR A 129 4.32 -12.36 -34.61
C THR A 129 4.33 -11.20 -33.61
N ILE A 130 5.50 -10.60 -33.32
CA ILE A 130 5.64 -9.46 -32.40
C ILE A 130 4.90 -8.23 -32.95
N PHE A 131 5.09 -7.94 -34.24
CA PHE A 131 4.49 -6.81 -34.95
C PHE A 131 3.15 -7.18 -35.61
N HIS A 132 2.39 -8.09 -35.00
CA HIS A 132 1.03 -8.35 -35.44
C HIS A 132 0.10 -7.20 -35.02
N GLN A 133 -0.89 -6.83 -35.85
CA GLN A 133 -1.79 -5.69 -35.60
C GLN A 133 -2.60 -5.78 -34.29
N SER A 134 -2.76 -6.99 -33.73
CA SER A 134 -3.45 -7.20 -32.45
C SER A 134 -2.57 -6.96 -31.22
N LYS A 135 -1.29 -6.64 -31.42
CA LYS A 135 -0.31 -6.43 -30.35
C LYS A 135 -0.14 -4.94 -30.10
N ILE A 136 0.27 -4.59 -28.89
CA ILE A 136 0.55 -3.21 -28.47
C ILE A 136 2.06 -3.09 -28.25
N LEU A 137 2.69 -2.11 -28.88
CA LEU A 137 4.13 -1.91 -28.75
C LEU A 137 4.42 -0.51 -28.22
N PHE A 138 5.11 -0.44 -27.10
CA PHE A 138 5.51 0.79 -26.46
C PHE A 138 6.90 1.20 -26.90
N THR A 139 7.04 2.45 -27.33
CA THR A 139 8.33 3.10 -27.56
C THR A 139 8.39 4.35 -26.72
N TRP A 140 9.59 4.78 -26.32
CA TRP A 140 9.71 6.03 -25.57
C TRP A 140 9.40 7.24 -26.45
N SER A 141 10.04 7.33 -27.61
CA SER A 141 9.98 8.50 -28.49
C SER A 141 9.76 8.14 -29.96
N ASN A 142 9.32 9.12 -30.76
CA ASN A 142 9.21 8.98 -32.21
C ASN A 142 10.55 8.61 -32.88
N ARG A 143 11.68 8.91 -32.22
CA ARG A 143 13.00 8.47 -32.68
C ARG A 143 13.09 6.94 -32.61
N ASN A 144 12.80 6.34 -31.44
CA ASN A 144 12.80 4.88 -31.29
C ASN A 144 11.84 4.20 -32.28
N ARG A 145 10.69 4.82 -32.56
CA ARG A 145 9.78 4.32 -33.60
C ARG A 145 10.42 4.30 -34.99
N LYS A 146 11.10 5.38 -35.40
CA LYS A 146 11.77 5.46 -36.71
C LYS A 146 12.96 4.51 -36.81
N ASP A 147 13.63 4.23 -35.71
CA ASP A 147 14.75 3.28 -35.66
C ASP A 147 14.29 1.85 -36.05
N LEU A 148 12.99 1.54 -35.95
CA LEU A 148 12.43 0.27 -36.39
C LEU A 148 12.38 0.11 -37.92
N ASP A 149 12.56 1.19 -38.68
CA ASP A 149 12.71 1.12 -40.15
C ASP A 149 13.92 0.26 -40.56
N GLU A 150 14.88 0.04 -39.64
CA GLU A 150 15.98 -0.89 -39.90
C GLU A 150 15.51 -2.32 -40.14
N PHE A 151 14.43 -2.78 -39.47
CA PHE A 151 13.86 -4.09 -39.80
C PHE A 151 13.31 -4.14 -41.24
N ILE A 152 12.85 -3.02 -41.79
CA ILE A 152 12.45 -2.93 -43.20
C ILE A 152 13.69 -2.92 -44.11
N ASN A 153 14.72 -2.13 -43.75
CA ASN A 153 15.97 -2.04 -44.52
C ASN A 153 16.66 -3.40 -44.65
N PHE A 154 16.65 -4.20 -43.58
CA PHE A 154 17.15 -5.57 -43.55
C PHE A 154 16.19 -6.61 -44.12
N GLN A 155 15.04 -6.18 -44.68
CA GLN A 155 13.99 -7.04 -45.26
C GLN A 155 13.39 -8.03 -44.25
N LEU A 156 13.50 -7.76 -42.94
CA LEU A 156 12.92 -8.58 -41.90
C LEU A 156 11.41 -8.35 -41.73
N LEU A 157 10.93 -7.16 -42.07
CA LEU A 157 9.53 -6.78 -42.03
C LEU A 157 9.11 -6.07 -43.34
N PRO A 158 7.86 -6.20 -43.78
CA PRO A 158 7.36 -5.49 -44.95
C PRO A 158 7.09 -4.01 -44.63
N VAL A 159 7.33 -3.11 -45.59
CA VAL A 159 7.19 -1.65 -45.44
C VAL A 159 5.85 -1.23 -44.82
N LYS A 160 4.76 -1.91 -45.19
CA LYS A 160 3.39 -1.57 -44.78
C LYS A 160 3.03 -2.01 -43.36
N ILE A 161 3.91 -2.73 -42.65
CA ILE A 161 3.55 -3.26 -41.34
C ILE A 161 3.32 -2.15 -40.31
N PHE A 162 4.12 -1.08 -40.35
CA PHE A 162 4.00 0.03 -39.41
C PHE A 162 2.78 0.94 -39.67
N ASP A 163 2.06 0.73 -40.77
CA ASP A 163 0.77 1.39 -41.03
C ASP A 163 -0.39 0.73 -40.26
N VAL A 164 -0.27 -0.55 -39.92
CA VAL A 164 -1.33 -1.34 -39.29
C VAL A 164 -1.05 -1.70 -37.83
N VAL A 165 0.22 -1.63 -37.40
CA VAL A 165 0.62 -1.99 -36.05
C VAL A 165 0.37 -0.84 -35.06
N ASN A 166 -0.13 -1.20 -33.87
CA ASN A 166 -0.37 -0.25 -32.79
C ASN A 166 0.92 0.04 -32.00
N ILE A 167 1.70 1.01 -32.48
CA ILE A 167 2.88 1.53 -31.77
C ILE A 167 2.48 2.80 -31.01
N ILE A 168 2.62 2.77 -29.68
CA ILE A 168 2.32 3.88 -28.79
C ILE A 168 3.64 4.55 -28.37
N GLU A 169 3.78 5.84 -28.67
CA GLU A 169 4.88 6.68 -28.20
C GLU A 169 4.54 7.23 -26.81
N LEU A 170 5.30 6.82 -25.78
CA LEU A 170 4.99 7.14 -24.39
C LEU A 170 5.37 8.54 -23.95
N GLN A 171 6.37 9.20 -24.56
CA GLN A 171 6.89 10.47 -24.05
C GLN A 171 5.83 11.58 -23.94
N LEU A 172 4.94 11.71 -24.93
CA LEU A 172 3.90 12.74 -24.91
C LEU A 172 2.77 12.41 -23.91
N PRO A 173 2.17 11.20 -23.92
CA PRO A 173 1.24 10.77 -22.86
C PRO A 173 1.84 10.89 -21.47
N PHE A 174 3.10 10.51 -21.30
CA PHE A 174 3.84 10.65 -20.04
C PHE A 174 3.90 12.10 -19.57
N LYS A 175 4.31 13.01 -20.46
CA LYS A 175 4.39 14.45 -20.16
C LYS A 175 3.03 15.01 -19.72
N GLN A 176 1.95 14.60 -20.40
CA GLN A 176 0.59 15.01 -20.07
C GLN A 176 0.16 14.49 -18.71
N TRP A 177 0.33 13.18 -18.47
CA TRP A 177 0.04 12.55 -17.19
C TRP A 177 0.83 13.19 -16.05
N TYR A 178 2.15 13.34 -16.19
CA TYR A 178 3.00 13.93 -15.16
C TYR A 178 2.54 15.33 -14.77
N ASN A 179 2.19 16.14 -15.77
CA ASN A 179 1.70 17.50 -15.54
C ASN A 179 0.28 17.57 -14.94
N GLN A 180 -0.53 16.53 -15.08
CA GLN A 180 -1.83 16.42 -14.42
C GLN A 180 -1.68 15.96 -12.96
N THR A 181 -0.80 14.98 -12.73
CA THR A 181 -0.53 14.39 -11.41
C THR A 181 0.20 15.36 -10.49
N PHE A 182 1.24 16.04 -11.00
CA PHE A 182 2.07 16.98 -10.24
C PHE A 182 1.69 18.43 -10.58
N LYS A 183 0.51 18.88 -10.11
CA LYS A 183 -0.01 20.24 -10.34
C LYS A 183 0.95 21.33 -9.86
N HIS A 184 0.85 22.54 -10.43
CA HIS A 184 1.65 23.69 -9.97
C HIS A 184 1.34 24.04 -8.51
N ASP A 185 2.39 24.47 -7.79
CA ASP A 185 2.27 24.97 -6.41
C ASP A 185 1.32 26.18 -6.41
N LYS A 186 0.58 26.37 -5.32
CA LYS A 186 -0.28 27.54 -5.10
C LYS A 186 0.50 28.86 -5.20
N ASN A 187 1.80 28.82 -4.90
CA ASN A 187 2.69 29.97 -4.98
C ASN A 187 3.33 30.16 -6.37
N CYS A 188 3.06 29.27 -7.32
CA CYS A 188 3.56 29.40 -8.69
C CYS A 188 2.78 30.49 -9.44
N SER A 189 3.47 31.28 -10.27
CA SER A 189 2.83 32.26 -11.15
C SER A 189 1.94 31.61 -12.23
N VAL A 190 2.06 30.31 -12.42
CA VAL A 190 1.25 29.52 -13.35
C VAL A 190 0.04 28.97 -12.58
N PRO A 191 -1.19 29.21 -13.06
CA PRO A 191 -2.39 28.72 -12.36
C PRO A 191 -2.37 27.21 -12.15
N SER A 192 -2.84 26.74 -11.00
CA SER A 192 -2.83 25.32 -10.60
C SER A 192 -3.69 24.41 -11.49
N PHE A 193 -4.61 24.97 -12.29
CA PHE A 193 -5.41 24.25 -13.28
C PHE A 193 -4.72 24.14 -14.65
N CYS A 194 -3.58 24.80 -14.85
CA CYS A 194 -2.82 24.71 -16.09
C CYS A 194 -1.97 23.44 -16.09
N ASN A 195 -2.36 22.45 -16.89
CA ASN A 195 -1.66 21.17 -17.02
C ASN A 195 -0.50 21.21 -18.04
N MET A 196 -0.01 22.40 -18.40
CA MET A 196 1.07 22.59 -19.37
C MET A 196 2.32 23.15 -18.68
N ASP A 197 3.47 22.85 -19.30
CA ASP A 197 4.72 23.50 -18.92
C ASP A 197 4.66 24.97 -19.31
N ALA A 198 5.21 25.82 -18.45
CA ALA A 198 5.25 27.25 -18.68
C ALA A 198 6.60 27.81 -18.24
N VAL A 199 7.14 28.72 -19.05
CA VAL A 199 8.48 29.31 -18.86
C VAL A 199 8.62 30.02 -17.52
N CYS A 200 7.51 30.58 -17.00
CA CYS A 200 7.44 31.23 -15.69
C CYS A 200 7.16 30.27 -14.52
N CYS A 201 7.12 28.95 -14.74
CA CYS A 201 6.90 27.98 -13.68
C CYS A 201 8.12 27.90 -12.75
N ILE A 202 7.92 28.21 -11.47
CA ILE A 202 8.96 28.10 -10.43
C ILE A 202 8.96 26.75 -9.68
N CYS A 203 8.03 25.83 -10.00
CA CYS A 203 7.90 24.55 -9.31
C CYS A 203 9.18 23.69 -9.50
N PRO A 204 9.85 23.25 -8.42
CA PRO A 204 11.11 22.50 -8.51
C PRO A 204 10.93 21.09 -9.05
N TYR A 205 9.75 20.48 -8.85
CA TYR A 205 9.41 19.14 -9.36
C TYR A 205 8.99 19.14 -10.85
N ARG A 206 9.04 20.29 -11.53
CA ARG A 206 8.79 20.38 -12.98
C ARG A 206 10.09 20.74 -13.70
N PRO A 207 10.90 19.76 -14.14
CA PRO A 207 12.22 20.00 -14.71
C PRO A 207 12.17 20.73 -16.05
N TYR A 208 11.10 20.52 -16.81
CA TYR A 208 10.89 21.13 -18.12
C TYR A 208 9.94 22.30 -18.01
N LYS A 209 10.29 23.39 -18.69
CA LYS A 209 9.60 24.68 -18.58
C LYS A 209 9.01 25.12 -19.91
N CYS A 210 9.54 24.62 -21.03
CA CYS A 210 8.98 24.89 -22.35
C CYS A 210 8.01 23.78 -22.76
N ILE A 211 6.91 24.16 -23.41
CA ILE A 211 5.94 23.20 -23.93
C ILE A 211 6.55 22.21 -24.93
N ASN A 212 7.58 22.64 -25.66
CA ASN A 212 8.30 21.83 -26.65
C ASN A 212 9.44 20.98 -26.05
N ASP A 213 9.73 21.13 -24.76
CA ASP A 213 10.76 20.33 -24.12
C ASP A 213 10.33 18.85 -24.10
N GLN A 214 11.24 17.97 -24.51
CA GLN A 214 11.01 16.53 -24.51
C GLN A 214 11.60 15.90 -23.25
N TRP A 215 10.84 15.00 -22.63
CA TRP A 215 11.35 14.21 -21.52
C TRP A 215 12.36 13.17 -22.03
N SER A 216 13.60 13.23 -21.54
CA SER A 216 14.49 12.06 -21.56
C SER A 216 13.90 10.95 -20.68
N LEU A 217 14.08 9.70 -21.09
CA LEU A 217 13.62 8.52 -20.34
C LEU A 217 14.23 8.46 -18.93
N GLU A 218 15.52 8.76 -18.80
CA GLU A 218 16.23 8.79 -17.50
C GLU A 218 15.59 9.77 -16.51
N LYS A 219 15.33 11.01 -16.96
CA LYS A 219 14.65 12.01 -16.11
C LYS A 219 13.23 11.58 -15.77
N ALA A 220 12.51 10.93 -16.68
CA ALA A 220 11.17 10.42 -16.37
C ALA A 220 11.24 9.40 -15.23
N VAL A 221 12.16 8.45 -15.31
CA VAL A 221 12.41 7.45 -14.26
C VAL A 221 12.83 8.10 -12.95
N ASN A 222 13.78 9.04 -13.00
CA ASN A 222 14.27 9.76 -11.83
C ASN A 222 13.15 10.50 -11.10
N TYR A 223 12.38 11.33 -11.80
CA TYR A 223 11.35 12.13 -11.15
C TYR A 223 10.17 11.28 -10.63
N VAL A 224 9.86 10.17 -11.29
CA VAL A 224 8.71 9.32 -10.94
C VAL A 224 9.05 8.30 -9.87
N PHE A 225 10.19 7.62 -10.00
CA PHE A 225 10.57 6.50 -9.14
C PHE A 225 11.69 6.83 -8.15
N ASN A 226 12.35 7.99 -8.26
CA ASN A 226 13.58 8.30 -7.52
C ASN A 226 14.70 7.29 -7.82
N GLU A 227 14.75 6.82 -9.07
CA GLU A 227 15.71 5.83 -9.56
C GLU A 227 16.61 6.43 -10.66
N TYR A 228 17.85 5.97 -10.77
CA TYR A 228 18.74 6.29 -11.89
C TYR A 228 19.06 5.01 -12.67
N ILE A 229 19.06 5.13 -14.00
CA ILE A 229 19.56 4.07 -14.88
C ILE A 229 21.08 4.24 -14.90
N ARG A 230 21.80 3.29 -14.31
CA ARG A 230 23.25 3.38 -14.12
C ARG A 230 23.99 3.28 -15.45
N GLU A 231 24.86 4.25 -15.73
CA GLU A 231 26.01 4.06 -16.61
C GLU A 231 27.00 3.15 -15.84
N SER A 232 27.30 1.98 -16.41
CA SER A 232 27.79 0.80 -15.68
C SER A 232 28.95 1.01 -14.70
N ASN A 233 28.97 0.15 -13.68
CA ASN A 233 30.20 -0.33 -13.04
C ASN A 233 29.90 -1.72 -12.45
N GLN A 234 30.39 -2.75 -13.15
CA GLN A 234 30.71 -4.11 -12.71
C GLN A 234 29.70 -4.79 -11.75
N ASN A 235 28.72 -5.54 -12.30
CA ASN A 235 28.46 -6.97 -11.99
C ASN A 235 27.02 -7.46 -12.29
N ASP A 236 26.97 -8.78 -12.53
CA ASP A 236 25.88 -9.78 -12.49
C ASP A 236 25.27 -10.33 -13.79
N THR A 237 25.67 -9.85 -14.97
CA THR A 237 25.37 -10.56 -16.24
C THR A 237 26.63 -10.76 -17.08
N ASN A 238 26.70 -11.86 -17.84
CA ASN A 238 27.80 -12.15 -18.78
C ASN A 238 27.79 -11.24 -20.04
N TYR A 239 26.99 -10.18 -20.05
CA TYR A 239 26.82 -9.30 -21.21
C TYR A 239 27.62 -8.00 -21.05
N PRO A 240 28.11 -7.42 -22.17
CA PRO A 240 28.66 -6.07 -22.20
C PRO A 240 27.76 -5.02 -21.50
N ASP A 241 28.40 -4.07 -20.85
CA ASP A 241 27.76 -3.03 -20.03
C ASP A 241 26.73 -2.18 -20.79
N ASP A 242 27.01 -1.90 -22.06
CA ASP A 242 26.12 -1.17 -22.97
C ASP A 242 24.82 -1.93 -23.23
N ILE A 243 24.88 -3.26 -23.39
CA ILE A 243 23.68 -4.10 -23.54
C ILE A 243 22.83 -4.06 -22.27
N ASN A 244 23.45 -4.20 -21.09
CA ASN A 244 22.73 -4.15 -19.82
C ASN A 244 22.01 -2.81 -19.63
N GLN A 245 22.68 -1.71 -19.95
CA GLN A 245 22.08 -0.38 -19.87
C GLN A 245 20.90 -0.24 -20.83
N SER A 246 21.06 -0.69 -22.08
CA SER A 246 20.03 -0.70 -23.12
C SER A 246 18.79 -1.51 -22.70
N VAL A 247 19.01 -2.67 -22.09
CA VAL A 247 17.95 -3.53 -21.53
C VAL A 247 17.22 -2.83 -20.38
N CYS A 248 17.94 -2.13 -19.48
CA CYS A 248 17.31 -1.32 -18.43
C CYS A 248 16.41 -0.21 -18.99
N TYR A 249 16.77 0.41 -20.12
CA TYR A 249 15.89 1.36 -20.78
C TYR A 249 14.61 0.72 -21.31
N CYS A 250 14.69 -0.50 -21.84
CA CYS A 250 13.50 -1.25 -22.25
C CYS A 250 12.55 -1.48 -21.06
N PHE A 251 13.08 -1.93 -19.92
CA PHE A 251 12.30 -2.09 -18.68
C PHE A 251 11.74 -0.77 -18.15
N ALA A 252 12.47 0.33 -18.28
CA ALA A 252 12.00 1.65 -17.89
C ALA A 252 10.76 2.07 -18.69
N ILE A 253 10.73 1.77 -20.00
CA ILE A 253 9.56 1.99 -20.86
C ILE A 253 8.37 1.18 -20.36
N SER A 254 8.56 -0.11 -20.04
CA SER A 254 7.50 -0.97 -19.48
C SER A 254 6.99 -0.46 -18.13
N LYS A 255 7.88 -0.05 -17.23
CA LYS A 255 7.50 0.46 -15.91
C LYS A 255 6.71 1.77 -16.03
N LEU A 256 7.06 2.64 -16.98
CA LEU A 256 6.32 3.87 -17.26
C LEU A 256 5.01 3.61 -17.99
N SER A 257 4.92 2.61 -18.88
CA SER A 257 3.66 2.26 -19.55
C SER A 257 2.62 1.79 -18.54
N MET A 258 3.02 0.98 -17.55
CA MET A 258 2.14 0.53 -16.47
C MET A 258 1.49 1.70 -15.71
N ILE A 259 2.26 2.75 -15.41
CA ILE A 259 1.76 3.96 -14.75
C ILE A 259 0.69 4.65 -15.59
N LEU A 260 0.92 4.75 -16.89
CA LEU A 260 0.05 5.47 -17.82
C LEU A 260 -1.23 4.67 -18.10
N GLU A 261 -1.12 3.36 -18.26
CA GLU A 261 -2.28 2.48 -18.46
C GLU A 261 -3.20 2.46 -17.24
N LEU A 262 -2.63 2.55 -16.03
CA LEU A 262 -3.36 2.50 -14.77
C LEU A 262 -3.71 3.89 -14.21
N ASP A 263 -3.32 4.97 -14.92
CA ASP A 263 -3.51 6.37 -14.52
C ASP A 263 -3.15 6.65 -13.05
N TRP A 264 -1.92 6.29 -12.65
CA TRP A 264 -1.55 6.34 -11.23
C TRP A 264 -1.67 7.75 -10.63
N THR A 265 -2.24 7.82 -9.42
CA THR A 265 -2.31 9.04 -8.62
C THR A 265 -1.01 9.29 -7.85
N ILE A 266 -0.87 10.49 -7.30
CA ILE A 266 0.30 10.86 -6.48
C ILE A 266 0.39 10.00 -5.20
N GLU A 267 -0.76 9.60 -4.63
CA GLU A 267 -0.82 8.72 -3.46
C GLU A 267 -0.35 7.30 -3.80
N GLN A 268 -0.70 6.76 -4.96
CA GLN A 268 -0.24 5.44 -5.41
C GLN A 268 1.27 5.46 -5.68
N LEU A 269 1.80 6.52 -6.27
CA LEU A 269 3.25 6.73 -6.41
C LEU A 269 3.94 6.81 -5.05
N TYR A 270 3.35 7.49 -4.07
CA TYR A 270 3.90 7.57 -2.73
C TYR A 270 3.93 6.21 -2.03
N GLN A 271 2.85 5.41 -2.16
CA GLN A 271 2.80 4.04 -1.65
C GLN A 271 3.85 3.16 -2.32
N TYR A 272 4.01 3.26 -3.64
CA TYR A 272 5.04 2.55 -4.38
C TYR A 272 6.44 2.90 -3.87
N LYS A 273 6.76 4.20 -3.76
CA LYS A 273 8.05 4.67 -3.24
C LYS A 273 8.31 4.16 -1.83
N LYS A 274 7.31 4.23 -0.94
CA LYS A 274 7.44 3.74 0.43
C LYS A 274 7.75 2.24 0.48
N LEU A 275 7.00 1.42 -0.26
CA LEU A 275 7.22 -0.03 -0.32
C LEU A 275 8.61 -0.40 -0.87
N HIS A 276 9.12 0.36 -1.82
CA HIS A 276 10.43 0.10 -2.42
C HIS A 276 11.58 0.67 -1.57
N GLN A 277 11.39 1.80 -0.87
CA GLN A 277 12.38 2.38 0.02
C GLN A 277 12.64 1.47 1.23
N ASP A 278 11.58 0.87 1.81
CA ASP A 278 11.67 -0.13 2.89
C ASP A 278 12.39 -1.43 2.45
N ARG A 279 12.52 -1.67 1.14
CA ARG A 279 13.23 -2.82 0.53
C ARG A 279 14.72 -2.57 0.30
N PHE A 280 15.15 -1.30 0.19
CA PHE A 280 16.52 -0.93 -0.15
C PHE A 280 17.44 -0.81 1.07
N ASP A 281 16.89 -0.44 2.23
CA ASP A 281 17.63 -0.51 3.50
C ASP A 281 18.02 -1.96 3.86
N ASP A 282 17.30 -2.95 3.31
CA ASP A 282 17.60 -4.38 3.44
C ASP A 282 18.70 -4.86 2.45
N ILE A 283 18.88 -4.23 1.27
CA ILE A 283 19.80 -4.70 0.21
C ILE A 283 21.23 -4.17 0.36
N PHE A 284 21.42 -2.96 0.90
CA PHE A 284 22.76 -2.37 1.08
C PHE A 284 23.62 -3.06 2.16
N HIS A 285 23.04 -3.95 2.97
CA HIS A 285 23.76 -4.71 4.00
C HIS A 285 24.09 -6.16 3.57
N HIS A 286 23.77 -6.56 2.33
CA HIS A 286 23.90 -7.95 1.87
C HIS A 286 25.21 -8.27 1.13
N TYR A 287 26.09 -7.29 0.90
CA TYR A 287 27.37 -7.48 0.17
C TYR A 287 28.61 -7.37 1.07
N GLY A 288 28.54 -7.97 2.27
CA GLY A 288 29.68 -8.06 3.18
C GLY A 288 29.66 -9.37 3.95
N ASP A 289 30.61 -10.23 3.59
CA ASP A 289 31.17 -11.34 4.38
C ASP A 289 30.39 -12.66 4.44
N ASP A 290 30.78 -13.54 3.51
CA ASP A 290 31.04 -14.94 3.83
C ASP A 290 32.00 -15.03 5.01
N ILE A 291 31.65 -15.77 6.07
CA ILE A 291 32.52 -16.66 6.86
C ILE A 291 31.69 -17.33 7.98
N ASP A 292 31.77 -18.67 7.94
CA ASP A 292 31.51 -19.75 8.88
C ASP A 292 30.70 -19.56 10.18
N GLU A 293 29.80 -20.55 10.31
CA GLU A 293 28.99 -20.94 11.45
C GLU A 293 29.78 -21.10 12.75
N ASP A 294 29.16 -20.69 13.87
CA ASP A 294 29.21 -21.51 15.08
C ASP A 294 27.91 -21.38 15.88
N LYS A 295 27.46 -22.55 16.36
CA LYS A 295 26.22 -22.82 17.09
C LYS A 295 26.29 -22.26 18.51
N ASP A 296 25.20 -21.70 19.03
CA ASP A 296 24.49 -22.36 20.13
C ASP A 296 23.18 -21.70 20.61
N THR A 297 22.23 -22.60 20.90
CA THR A 297 21.11 -22.51 21.87
C THR A 297 20.01 -21.46 21.67
N THR A 298 19.17 -21.68 20.66
CA THR A 298 17.79 -21.17 20.59
C THR A 298 16.86 -21.93 21.52
N VAL A 299 16.02 -21.20 22.26
CA VAL A 299 14.84 -21.75 22.95
C VAL A 299 13.83 -22.20 21.89
N ASP A 300 13.48 -23.48 21.94
CA ASP A 300 12.57 -24.16 21.01
C ASP A 300 11.11 -23.67 21.19
N PHE A 301 10.58 -22.99 20.16
CA PHE A 301 9.20 -22.51 20.09
C PHE A 301 8.28 -23.43 19.27
N ASP A 302 8.78 -24.55 18.72
CA ASP A 302 7.93 -25.52 17.99
C ASP A 302 6.96 -26.25 18.93
N HIS A 303 7.18 -26.16 20.25
CA HIS A 303 6.34 -26.81 21.25
C HIS A 303 4.97 -26.13 21.50
N LEU A 304 4.67 -25.00 20.85
CA LEU A 304 3.38 -24.32 20.98
C LEU A 304 2.32 -24.70 19.93
N TYR A 305 2.69 -25.50 18.91
CA TYR A 305 1.75 -25.92 17.86
C TYR A 305 0.77 -27.02 18.30
N THR A 306 0.97 -27.66 19.46
CA THR A 306 0.18 -28.85 19.86
C THR A 306 -0.91 -28.58 20.90
N ILE A 307 -1.05 -27.36 21.43
CA ILE A 307 -1.87 -27.14 22.65
C ILE A 307 -3.23 -26.49 22.41
N PHE A 308 -3.52 -25.92 21.24
CA PHE A 308 -4.85 -25.35 20.97
C PHE A 308 -5.73 -26.28 20.14
N GLY A 309 -6.09 -27.38 20.79
CA GLY A 309 -7.08 -28.34 20.33
C GLY A 309 -7.86 -28.97 21.47
N LYS A 310 -8.14 -28.23 22.56
CA LYS A 310 -9.16 -28.58 23.57
C LYS A 310 -9.75 -27.31 24.16
N ASP A 311 -11.00 -27.03 23.81
CA ASP A 311 -11.86 -26.13 24.57
C ASP A 311 -12.11 -26.73 25.95
N ASN A 312 -12.07 -25.90 26.99
CA ASN A 312 -13.01 -25.97 28.12
C ASN A 312 -12.96 -24.65 28.90
N ASP A 313 -14.15 -24.08 29.06
CA ASP A 313 -14.46 -22.94 29.91
C ASP A 313 -14.38 -23.29 31.42
N MET A 314 -14.30 -22.22 32.22
CA MET A 314 -14.70 -22.05 33.64
C MET A 314 -13.68 -22.27 34.76
N ASP A 315 -13.35 -21.13 35.39
CA ASP A 315 -13.30 -20.79 36.82
C ASP A 315 -12.44 -21.56 37.85
N GLU A 316 -11.87 -20.73 38.72
CA GLU A 316 -11.05 -20.98 39.91
C GLU A 316 -11.66 -21.98 40.91
N THR A 317 -10.86 -22.93 41.42
CA THR A 317 -10.57 -23.13 42.86
C THR A 317 -9.64 -24.33 43.10
N ASP A 318 -8.84 -24.22 44.17
CA ASP A 318 -7.81 -25.16 44.65
C ASP A 318 -8.32 -26.57 44.99
N VAL A 319 -7.35 -27.52 45.01
CA VAL A 319 -7.14 -28.66 45.95
C VAL A 319 -6.84 -30.01 45.25
N VAL A 320 -5.56 -30.40 45.32
CA VAL A 320 -4.93 -31.68 45.74
C VAL A 320 -5.47 -33.05 45.23
N GLU A 321 -4.50 -33.83 44.71
CA GLU A 321 -4.32 -35.30 44.77
C GLU A 321 -4.89 -36.29 43.71
N THR A 322 -3.90 -36.94 43.07
CA THR A 322 -3.73 -38.39 42.76
C THR A 322 -4.68 -39.22 41.89
N GLU A 323 -4.00 -39.98 41.02
CA GLU A 323 -4.22 -41.39 40.64
C GLU A 323 -5.17 -41.80 39.49
N LEU A 324 -4.50 -42.31 38.45
CA LEU A 324 -4.61 -43.66 37.87
C LEU A 324 -5.78 -44.08 36.94
N PHE A 325 -5.31 -44.73 35.87
CA PHE A 325 -5.85 -45.91 35.17
C PHE A 325 -6.98 -45.78 34.12
N ASN A 326 -6.52 -46.04 32.89
CA ASN A 326 -6.95 -47.07 31.93
C ASN A 326 -8.28 -47.01 31.16
N ASP A 327 -8.07 -47.39 29.89
CA ASP A 327 -8.85 -48.34 29.10
C ASP A 327 -10.19 -47.85 28.53
N ASN A 328 -10.59 -48.22 27.32
CA ASN A 328 -9.98 -48.86 26.15
C ASN A 328 -11.14 -48.94 25.12
N LYS A 329 -10.80 -49.21 23.86
CA LYS A 329 -11.64 -49.89 22.85
C LYS A 329 -12.87 -49.14 22.33
N ASN A 330 -13.31 -49.38 21.10
CA ASN A 330 -12.82 -49.89 19.81
C ASN A 330 -14.10 -49.98 18.94
N ILE A 331 -13.91 -50.31 17.67
CA ILE A 331 -14.90 -50.87 16.71
C ILE A 331 -15.62 -49.75 15.94
N SER A 332 -15.25 -49.39 14.70
CA SER A 332 -14.96 -50.13 13.44
C SER A 332 -16.18 -50.50 12.61
N VAL A 333 -15.96 -50.35 11.30
CA VAL A 333 -16.66 -50.88 10.10
C VAL A 333 -17.83 -50.04 9.59
N ASP A 334 -18.12 -49.91 8.29
CA ASP A 334 -17.42 -49.80 7.00
C ASP A 334 -18.57 -49.82 5.95
N LEU A 335 -18.40 -49.07 4.85
CA LEU A 335 -19.00 -49.24 3.51
C LEU A 335 -20.52 -49.44 3.33
N THR A 336 -21.13 -48.60 2.46
CA THR A 336 -21.35 -48.96 1.05
C THR A 336 -21.97 -47.80 0.26
N VAL A 337 -21.59 -47.74 -1.01
CA VAL A 337 -22.10 -46.88 -2.08
C VAL A 337 -22.89 -47.79 -3.02
N GLU A 338 -24.12 -47.41 -3.37
CA GLU A 338 -24.78 -47.52 -4.69
C GLU A 338 -26.30 -47.39 -4.52
N GLU A 339 -26.98 -46.93 -5.58
CA GLU A 339 -28.45 -46.75 -5.75
C GLU A 339 -28.98 -45.43 -5.13
N GLU A 340 -29.58 -44.43 -5.81
CA GLU A 340 -30.24 -44.23 -7.12
C GLU A 340 -30.20 -42.70 -7.37
N GLU A 341 -29.66 -42.11 -8.43
CA GLU A 341 -30.04 -42.12 -9.85
C GLU A 341 -31.54 -42.07 -10.21
N GLU A 342 -32.44 -41.71 -9.27
CA GLU A 342 -33.87 -41.65 -9.59
C GLU A 342 -34.66 -40.50 -8.94
N HIS A 343 -34.07 -39.30 -8.84
CA HIS A 343 -34.87 -38.13 -8.44
C HIS A 343 -34.53 -36.81 -9.14
N LEU A 344 -34.07 -36.91 -10.40
CA LEU A 344 -33.84 -35.76 -11.30
C LEU A 344 -34.92 -35.59 -12.39
N SER A 345 -36.05 -36.31 -12.32
CA SER A 345 -37.06 -36.31 -13.38
C SER A 345 -38.41 -35.64 -13.02
N GLN A 346 -38.53 -34.92 -11.90
CA GLN A 346 -39.86 -34.45 -11.43
C GLN A 346 -40.04 -32.94 -11.17
N LYS A 347 -39.12 -32.05 -11.57
CA LYS A 347 -39.34 -30.60 -11.42
C LYS A 347 -39.08 -29.73 -12.66
N LEU A 348 -38.98 -30.35 -13.84
CA LEU A 348 -38.77 -29.65 -15.13
C LEU A 348 -39.90 -29.87 -16.15
N SER A 349 -41.14 -30.11 -15.70
CA SER A 349 -42.32 -30.10 -16.57
C SER A 349 -43.45 -29.27 -15.96
N GLN A 350 -43.30 -27.94 -15.97
CA GLN A 350 -44.40 -26.98 -16.14
C GLN A 350 -43.84 -25.68 -16.76
N LEU A 351 -43.73 -25.66 -18.09
CA LEU A 351 -43.51 -24.47 -18.91
C LEU A 351 -44.85 -23.97 -19.47
N SER A 352 -44.98 -22.64 -19.53
CA SER A 352 -45.60 -21.82 -20.59
C SER A 352 -47.13 -21.65 -20.71
N ALA A 353 -47.55 -20.38 -20.70
CA ALA A 353 -48.45 -19.66 -21.63
C ALA A 353 -48.29 -18.14 -21.30
N VAL A 354 -47.81 -17.21 -22.14
CA VAL A 354 -48.38 -16.60 -23.39
C VAL A 354 -49.80 -16.06 -23.12
N ASP A 355 -50.21 -14.79 -23.26
CA ASP A 355 -49.89 -13.67 -24.19
C ASP A 355 -50.55 -12.33 -23.71
N LYS A 356 -50.02 -11.16 -24.17
CA LYS A 356 -50.69 -9.86 -24.57
C LYS A 356 -51.58 -9.08 -23.54
N GLU A 357 -51.74 -7.74 -23.52
CA GLU A 357 -51.63 -6.61 -24.48
C GLU A 357 -51.81 -5.23 -23.76
N GLN A 358 -51.48 -4.12 -24.46
CA GLN A 358 -52.02 -2.72 -24.36
C GLN A 358 -51.69 -1.79 -23.17
N ASP A 359 -51.60 -0.45 -23.27
CA ASP A 359 -51.33 0.52 -24.35
C ASP A 359 -51.16 1.93 -23.71
N LEU A 360 -50.41 2.81 -24.41
CA LEU A 360 -50.50 4.28 -24.53
C LEU A 360 -50.77 5.28 -23.35
N ASN A 361 -49.94 6.33 -23.40
CA ASN A 361 -50.23 7.78 -23.19
C ASN A 361 -50.65 8.31 -21.80
N ASN A 362 -49.88 9.27 -21.25
CA ASN A 362 -50.20 10.70 -21.39
C ASN A 362 -49.19 11.66 -20.74
N LYS A 363 -49.11 12.83 -21.35
CA LYS A 363 -48.21 13.97 -21.14
C LYS A 363 -49.06 15.19 -20.80
N PHE A 364 -48.90 15.85 -19.63
CA PHE A 364 -49.27 17.26 -19.39
C PHE A 364 -48.64 17.70 -18.05
N LYS A 365 -47.61 18.56 -17.99
CA LYS A 365 -47.54 20.03 -18.13
C LYS A 365 -48.26 20.87 -17.05
N SER A 366 -47.48 21.84 -16.55
CA SER A 366 -47.87 23.15 -15.98
C SER A 366 -48.17 23.18 -14.47
N SER A 367 -47.89 24.23 -13.70
CA SER A 367 -47.40 25.57 -14.03
C SER A 367 -46.93 26.33 -12.77
N THR A 368 -45.98 27.23 -13.01
CA THR A 368 -45.67 28.53 -12.37
C THR A 368 -46.57 29.08 -11.24
N VAL A 369 -45.96 29.83 -10.29
CA VAL A 369 -46.21 31.29 -10.06
C VAL A 369 -45.04 31.95 -9.29
N LYS A 370 -44.66 33.16 -9.76
CA LYS A 370 -43.70 34.14 -9.20
C LYS A 370 -44.38 35.11 -8.22
N LYS A 371 -43.64 35.64 -7.21
CA LYS A 371 -43.37 37.09 -6.93
C LYS A 371 -43.10 37.40 -5.43
N ARG A 372 -41.84 37.73 -5.10
CA ARG A 372 -41.26 39.02 -4.61
C ARG A 372 -42.08 39.96 -3.66
N PRO A 373 -41.42 40.94 -2.97
CA PRO A 373 -40.76 40.93 -1.64
C PRO A 373 -41.32 42.03 -0.71
N THR A 374 -40.94 42.11 0.58
CA THR A 374 -40.49 43.40 1.21
C THR A 374 -40.07 43.29 2.70
N LEU A 375 -39.07 44.13 3.02
CA LEU A 375 -38.82 44.91 4.26
C LEU A 375 -38.22 44.23 5.50
N THR A 376 -36.96 44.58 5.74
CA THR A 376 -36.29 44.68 7.04
C THR A 376 -36.81 45.87 7.86
N PRO A 377 -36.66 45.81 9.20
CA PRO A 377 -35.80 46.80 9.85
C PRO A 377 -34.80 46.19 10.86
N SER A 378 -33.66 46.86 10.97
CA SER A 378 -32.52 46.61 11.86
C SER A 378 -32.86 46.70 13.35
N THR A 379 -32.25 45.85 14.20
CA THR A 379 -31.52 46.32 15.41
C THR A 379 -30.60 45.22 16.00
N THR A 380 -29.43 45.69 16.46
CA THR A 380 -28.53 45.15 17.50
C THR A 380 -27.63 43.96 17.17
N ILE A 381 -26.34 44.28 17.01
CA ILE A 381 -25.21 43.35 16.96
C ILE A 381 -24.90 42.91 18.39
N GLU A 382 -25.27 41.68 18.74
CA GLU A 382 -24.66 40.93 19.83
C GLU A 382 -23.83 39.79 19.24
N ASN A 383 -22.61 39.63 19.78
CA ASN A 383 -21.63 38.64 19.36
C ASN A 383 -22.17 37.21 19.49
N ILE A 384 -22.48 36.57 18.36
CA ILE A 384 -22.83 35.14 18.30
C ILE A 384 -21.53 34.32 18.20
N PRO A 385 -21.28 33.33 19.09
CA PRO A 385 -20.16 32.40 18.95
C PRO A 385 -20.33 31.57 17.66
N LYS A 386 -19.27 31.52 16.85
CA LYS A 386 -19.25 30.81 15.56
C LYS A 386 -19.62 29.33 15.77
N LYS A 387 -20.78 28.96 15.22
CA LYS A 387 -21.32 27.61 15.08
C LYS A 387 -20.24 26.68 14.49
N MET A 388 -19.96 25.57 15.17
CA MET A 388 -19.08 24.49 14.66
C MET A 388 -19.60 24.06 13.28
N LYS A 389 -18.77 24.19 12.24
CA LYS A 389 -19.05 23.60 10.92
C LYS A 389 -18.81 22.10 11.02
N SER A 390 -19.88 21.32 10.83
CA SER A 390 -19.87 19.87 10.74
C SER A 390 -19.82 19.46 9.28
N ASP A 391 -18.80 18.71 8.85
CA ASP A 391 -18.83 18.05 7.52
C ASP A 391 -17.99 16.76 7.44
N LYS A 392 -17.34 16.30 8.54
CA LYS A 392 -16.61 15.01 8.54
C LYS A 392 -16.96 14.07 9.70
N GLU A 393 -17.40 14.58 10.84
CA GLU A 393 -17.84 13.76 11.98
C GLU A 393 -19.32 13.33 11.87
N GLU A 394 -20.14 14.07 11.11
CA GLU A 394 -21.54 13.72 10.83
C GLU A 394 -21.69 12.51 9.88
N GLN A 395 -20.61 12.07 9.23
CA GLN A 395 -20.68 10.91 8.33
C GLN A 395 -20.73 9.57 9.09
N ILE A 396 -20.30 9.49 10.35
CA ILE A 396 -20.39 8.24 11.11
C ILE A 396 -21.72 8.13 11.87
N SER A 397 -22.35 9.24 12.30
CA SER A 397 -23.60 9.17 13.08
C SER A 397 -24.87 8.96 12.26
N HIS A 398 -24.83 9.08 10.91
CA HIS A 398 -26.03 9.01 10.06
C HIS A 398 -26.02 7.92 8.98
N LEU A 399 -24.92 7.16 8.81
CA LEU A 399 -24.86 6.05 7.87
C LEU A 399 -25.24 4.74 8.58
N ILE A 400 -26.33 4.10 8.12
CA ILE A 400 -26.71 2.75 8.54
C ILE A 400 -25.56 1.80 8.18
N PRO A 401 -24.94 1.10 9.15
CA PRO A 401 -23.85 0.18 8.86
C PRO A 401 -24.38 -0.98 8.00
N ARG A 402 -23.55 -1.48 7.07
CA ARG A 402 -23.98 -2.47 6.06
C ARG A 402 -24.65 -3.71 6.66
N TYR A 403 -24.21 -4.17 7.83
CA TYR A 403 -24.77 -5.35 8.50
C TYR A 403 -26.16 -5.10 9.12
N LEU A 404 -26.57 -3.83 9.29
CA LEU A 404 -27.92 -3.42 9.65
C LEU A 404 -28.70 -2.85 8.46
N SER A 405 -28.11 -2.80 7.26
CA SER A 405 -28.81 -2.36 6.06
C SER A 405 -29.86 -3.39 5.65
N SER A 406 -31.05 -2.93 5.25
CA SER A 406 -32.09 -3.78 4.67
C SER A 406 -31.65 -4.49 3.36
N ASN A 407 -30.59 -4.00 2.71
CA ASN A 407 -30.11 -4.55 1.45
C ASN A 407 -29.32 -5.86 1.61
N THR A 408 -28.68 -6.10 2.75
CA THR A 408 -27.77 -7.25 2.95
C THR A 408 -28.47 -8.47 3.54
N LYS A 409 -29.69 -8.32 4.06
CA LYS A 409 -30.49 -9.35 4.74
C LYS A 409 -29.81 -10.02 5.95
N THR A 410 -28.62 -9.57 6.37
CA THR A 410 -27.82 -10.21 7.42
C THR A 410 -28.52 -10.14 8.78
N PHE A 411 -29.12 -9.00 9.09
CA PHE A 411 -29.90 -8.81 10.32
C PHE A 411 -31.17 -9.66 10.31
N GLU A 412 -31.87 -9.73 9.18
CA GLU A 412 -33.06 -10.56 8.96
C GLU A 412 -32.75 -12.05 9.17
N GLN A 413 -31.66 -12.53 8.58
CA GLN A 413 -31.22 -13.93 8.71
C GLN A 413 -30.93 -14.30 10.17
N MET A 414 -30.39 -13.37 10.95
CA MET A 414 -30.12 -13.58 12.38
C MET A 414 -31.40 -13.56 13.22
N ILE A 415 -32.32 -12.62 12.98
CA ILE A 415 -33.47 -12.40 13.87
C ILE A 415 -34.69 -13.26 13.52
N ASN A 416 -34.88 -13.63 12.24
CA ASN A 416 -36.03 -14.40 11.78
C ASN A 416 -36.22 -15.76 12.48
N PRO A 417 -35.17 -16.57 12.73
CA PRO A 417 -35.31 -17.82 13.47
C PRO A 417 -35.86 -17.61 14.88
N ILE A 418 -35.46 -16.53 15.54
CA ILE A 418 -35.91 -16.17 16.89
C ILE A 418 -37.39 -15.75 16.85
N LEU A 419 -37.77 -14.91 15.87
CA LEU A 419 -39.16 -14.49 15.69
C LEU A 419 -40.10 -15.67 15.37
N GLN A 420 -39.64 -16.61 14.53
CA GLN A 420 -40.39 -17.82 14.20
C GLN A 420 -40.54 -18.75 15.41
N LYS A 421 -39.47 -18.96 16.19
CA LYS A 421 -39.48 -19.77 17.42
C LYS A 421 -40.42 -19.19 18.47
N THR A 422 -40.38 -17.87 18.66
CA THR A 422 -41.14 -17.16 19.69
C THR A 422 -42.59 -16.85 19.28
N ARG A 423 -42.95 -17.06 18.01
CA ARG A 423 -44.26 -16.70 17.41
C ARG A 423 -44.64 -15.23 17.60
N ILE A 424 -43.62 -14.37 17.69
CA ILE A 424 -43.78 -12.93 17.92
C ILE A 424 -43.94 -12.22 16.57
N SER A 425 -45.02 -11.45 16.43
CA SER A 425 -45.28 -10.64 15.24
C SER A 425 -44.79 -9.21 15.47
N ILE A 426 -43.51 -8.94 15.15
CA ILE A 426 -42.91 -7.61 15.14
C ILE A 426 -42.37 -7.33 13.73
N SER A 427 -42.51 -6.08 13.28
CA SER A 427 -41.82 -5.62 12.07
C SER A 427 -40.31 -5.54 12.29
N ILE A 428 -39.55 -6.22 11.43
CA ILE A 428 -38.08 -6.27 11.49
C ILE A 428 -37.45 -4.86 11.47
N GLU A 429 -38.11 -3.90 10.81
CA GLU A 429 -37.64 -2.50 10.79
C GLU A 429 -37.57 -1.88 12.19
N TYR A 430 -38.53 -2.19 13.08
CA TYR A 430 -38.48 -1.70 14.46
C TYR A 430 -37.33 -2.32 15.26
N LEU A 431 -37.03 -3.60 15.03
CA LEU A 431 -35.90 -4.26 15.67
C LEU A 431 -34.57 -3.73 15.12
N ARG A 432 -34.51 -3.40 13.83
CA ARG A 432 -33.36 -2.77 13.19
C ARG A 432 -33.11 -1.36 13.73
N GLU A 433 -34.16 -0.58 13.93
CA GLU A 433 -34.06 0.75 14.57
C GLU A 433 -33.49 0.67 15.99
N ILE A 434 -33.86 -0.36 16.75
CA ILE A 434 -33.27 -0.63 18.08
C ILE A 434 -31.80 -1.04 17.95
N ALA A 435 -31.48 -1.94 17.02
CA ALA A 435 -30.10 -2.37 16.75
C ALA A 435 -29.20 -1.19 16.34
N LEU A 436 -29.73 -0.24 15.56
CA LEU A 436 -29.04 0.99 15.16
C LEU A 436 -28.73 1.89 16.36
N LEU A 437 -29.68 2.06 17.28
CA LEU A 437 -29.43 2.83 18.50
C LEU A 437 -28.38 2.17 19.39
N ILE A 438 -28.43 0.84 19.54
CA ILE A 438 -27.40 0.10 20.30
C ILE A 438 -26.03 0.28 19.63
N HIS A 439 -25.95 0.19 18.30
CA HIS A 439 -24.72 0.43 17.55
C HIS A 439 -24.15 1.84 17.79
N GLN A 440 -25.00 2.87 17.68
CA GLN A 440 -24.61 4.27 17.89
C GLN A 440 -24.09 4.51 19.32
N ILE A 441 -24.78 3.97 20.33
CA ILE A 441 -24.36 4.07 21.73
C ILE A 441 -22.99 3.43 21.93
N GLU A 442 -22.80 2.20 21.43
CA GLU A 442 -21.53 1.48 21.57
C GLU A 442 -20.36 2.20 20.87
N CYS A 443 -20.57 2.73 19.65
CA CYS A 443 -19.56 3.52 18.95
C CYS A 443 -19.21 4.81 19.71
N ILE A 444 -20.20 5.54 20.23
CA ILE A 444 -19.96 6.78 20.99
C ILE A 444 -19.24 6.47 22.31
N ASN A 445 -19.58 5.38 23.00
CA ASN A 445 -18.88 4.97 24.22
C ASN A 445 -17.39 4.70 23.96
N LEU A 446 -17.06 4.09 22.82
CA LEU A 446 -15.68 3.87 22.40
C LEU A 446 -14.96 5.19 22.08
N ASP A 447 -15.64 6.13 21.41
CA ASP A 447 -15.09 7.46 21.17
C ASP A 447 -14.90 8.23 22.48
N GLN A 448 -15.86 8.18 23.42
CA GLN A 448 -15.71 8.77 24.75
C GLN A 448 -14.49 8.20 25.48
N LEU A 449 -14.24 6.89 25.39
CA LEU A 449 -13.06 6.27 25.98
C LEU A 449 -11.77 6.84 25.38
N LEU A 450 -11.68 6.90 24.06
CA LEU A 450 -10.51 7.48 23.36
C LEU A 450 -10.27 8.95 23.75
N TRP A 451 -11.31 9.78 23.75
CA TRP A 451 -11.19 11.19 24.09
C TRP A 451 -10.92 11.42 25.58
N THR A 452 -11.37 10.51 26.44
CA THR A 452 -10.99 10.50 27.85
C THR A 452 -9.51 10.15 28.01
N THR A 453 -8.97 9.21 27.21
CA THR A 453 -7.53 8.94 27.17
C THR A 453 -6.74 10.15 26.69
N TYR A 454 -7.21 10.86 25.66
CA TYR A 454 -6.61 12.14 25.24
C TYR A 454 -6.61 13.18 26.35
N LEU A 455 -7.73 13.33 27.07
CA LEU A 455 -7.83 14.24 28.22
C LEU A 455 -6.82 13.85 29.30
N ARG A 456 -6.72 12.56 29.62
CA ARG A 456 -5.80 12.05 30.65
C ARG A 456 -4.34 12.26 30.28
N SER A 457 -3.97 12.04 29.02
CA SER A 457 -2.64 12.36 28.48
C SER A 457 -2.35 13.86 28.57
N GLY A 458 -3.28 14.70 28.10
CA GLY A 458 -3.13 16.15 28.07
C GLY A 458 -3.10 16.84 29.43
N THR A 459 -3.69 16.20 30.44
CA THR A 459 -3.74 16.68 31.84
C THR A 459 -2.71 16.00 32.75
N GLY A 460 -1.93 15.05 32.22
CA GLY A 460 -0.94 14.30 32.99
C GLY A 460 -1.52 13.27 33.97
N THR A 461 -2.80 12.92 33.84
CA THR A 461 -3.50 11.96 34.72
C THR A 461 -3.54 10.54 34.15
N LEU A 462 -2.82 10.29 33.04
CA LEU A 462 -2.72 8.96 32.45
C LEU A 462 -1.96 7.98 33.36
N LYS A 463 -0.93 8.47 34.07
CA LYS A 463 -0.29 7.78 35.21
C LYS A 463 -0.15 8.74 36.40
N PRO A 464 -0.96 8.59 37.46
CA PRO A 464 -0.90 9.47 38.63
C PRO A 464 0.24 9.14 39.62
N GLN A 465 1.14 8.21 39.31
CA GLN A 465 2.10 7.64 40.28
C GLN A 465 3.55 8.15 40.15
N THR A 466 3.86 9.05 39.23
CA THR A 466 5.21 9.64 39.08
C THR A 466 5.22 11.09 39.56
N ASN A 467 6.29 11.51 40.25
CA ASN A 467 6.47 12.90 40.73
C ASN A 467 6.56 13.94 39.58
N THR A 468 6.63 13.49 38.34
CA THR A 468 6.70 14.31 37.12
C THR A 468 5.33 14.35 36.44
N THR A 469 4.64 15.49 36.48
CA THR A 469 3.41 15.71 35.71
C THR A 469 3.76 16.10 34.28
N LEU A 470 3.49 15.21 33.32
CA LEU A 470 3.69 15.48 31.90
C LEU A 470 2.37 15.89 31.24
N TYR A 471 2.30 17.11 30.70
CA TYR A 471 1.16 17.56 29.92
C TYR A 471 1.41 17.30 28.44
N LEU A 472 0.98 16.13 27.94
CA LEU A 472 1.18 15.76 26.54
C LEU A 472 -0.15 15.66 25.81
N TRP A 473 -0.43 16.66 24.98
CA TRP A 473 -1.59 16.63 24.08
C TRP A 473 -1.22 15.90 22.78
N PRO A 474 -1.94 14.83 22.41
CA PRO A 474 -1.73 14.12 21.15
C PRO A 474 -1.88 15.05 19.94
N VAL A 475 -1.07 14.82 18.91
CA VAL A 475 -1.08 15.63 17.68
C VAL A 475 -2.43 15.55 16.98
N GLU A 476 -3.11 14.41 17.08
CA GLU A 476 -4.44 14.16 16.54
C GLU A 476 -5.49 15.14 17.09
N VAL A 477 -5.41 15.49 18.38
CA VAL A 477 -6.32 16.46 19.00
C VAL A 477 -6.11 17.83 18.38
N LYS A 478 -4.85 18.25 18.27
CA LYS A 478 -4.44 19.53 17.71
C LYS A 478 -4.82 19.64 16.23
N GLN A 479 -4.60 18.58 15.45
CA GLN A 479 -4.97 18.52 14.05
C GLN A 479 -6.49 18.61 13.87
N ARG A 480 -7.27 17.88 14.69
CA ARG A 480 -8.74 17.95 14.65
C ARG A 480 -9.27 19.35 15.00
N MET A 481 -8.60 20.09 15.89
CA MET A 481 -8.95 21.49 16.17
C MET A 481 -8.73 22.39 14.96
N MET A 482 -7.60 22.22 14.25
CA MET A 482 -7.28 22.97 13.04
C MET A 482 -8.25 22.65 11.90
N ASP A 483 -8.49 21.37 11.63
CA ASP A 483 -9.37 20.91 10.55
C ASP A 483 -10.81 21.42 10.70
N ARG A 484 -11.24 21.71 11.93
CA ARG A 484 -12.59 22.21 12.26
C ARG A 484 -12.66 23.71 12.46
N GLY A 485 -11.58 24.43 12.17
CA GLY A 485 -11.49 25.87 12.37
C GLY A 485 -11.76 26.30 13.81
N GLN A 486 -11.46 25.44 14.79
CA GLN A 486 -11.57 25.75 16.23
C GLN A 486 -10.36 26.55 16.74
N THR A 487 -9.34 26.73 15.90
CA THR A 487 -8.17 27.55 16.15
C THR A 487 -7.77 28.28 14.87
N THR A 488 -7.09 29.41 15.01
CA THR A 488 -6.43 30.14 13.91
C THR A 488 -4.97 29.72 13.72
N ALA A 489 -4.46 28.83 14.58
CA ALA A 489 -3.12 28.27 14.47
C ALA A 489 -2.93 27.52 13.15
N SER A 490 -1.78 27.75 12.51
CA SER A 490 -1.40 27.06 11.26
C SER A 490 -0.50 25.86 11.54
N ASN A 491 -0.01 25.72 12.77
CA ASN A 491 0.83 24.61 13.23
C ASN A 491 0.27 24.01 14.53
N PRO A 492 0.18 22.67 14.68
CA PRO A 492 -0.21 22.00 15.92
C PRO A 492 0.58 22.46 17.17
N ASN A 493 1.83 22.88 16.99
CA ASN A 493 2.70 23.33 18.09
C ASN A 493 2.30 24.71 18.66
N GLU A 494 1.52 25.49 17.93
CA GLU A 494 1.03 26.82 18.37
C GLU A 494 -0.22 26.71 19.26
N ILE A 495 -0.83 25.53 19.35
CA ILE A 495 -2.05 25.32 20.15
C ILE A 495 -1.67 25.06 21.61
N GLY A 496 -2.07 26.00 22.48
CA GLY A 496 -1.81 25.95 23.91
C GLY A 496 -2.66 24.93 24.69
N HIS A 497 -2.20 24.59 25.89
CA HIS A 497 -2.84 23.62 26.78
C HIS A 497 -4.31 23.95 27.08
N ALA A 498 -4.63 25.21 27.43
CA ALA A 498 -5.99 25.63 27.77
C ALA A 498 -6.97 25.45 26.59
N SER A 499 -6.51 25.70 25.36
CA SER A 499 -7.33 25.52 24.15
C SER A 499 -7.64 24.05 23.89
N CYS A 500 -6.65 23.16 24.06
CA CYS A 500 -6.86 21.72 23.95
C CYS A 500 -7.81 21.21 25.03
N LEU A 501 -7.65 21.66 26.28
CA LEU A 501 -8.50 21.24 27.40
C LEU A 501 -9.97 21.59 27.18
N ASP A 502 -10.25 22.86 26.88
CA ASP A 502 -11.60 23.37 26.58
C ASP A 502 -12.23 22.61 25.39
N TYR A 503 -11.44 22.39 24.32
CA TYR A 503 -11.92 21.65 23.17
C TYR A 503 -12.29 20.20 23.50
N VAL A 504 -11.41 19.46 24.17
CA VAL A 504 -11.64 18.05 24.54
C VAL A 504 -12.83 17.92 25.49
N GLN A 505 -12.97 18.83 26.47
CA GLN A 505 -14.12 18.85 27.37
C GLN A 505 -15.44 19.10 26.62
N ARG A 506 -15.47 20.03 25.65
CA ARG A 506 -16.66 20.24 24.82
C ARG A 506 -17.01 19.02 23.97
N VAL A 507 -16.01 18.32 23.43
CA VAL A 507 -16.24 17.09 22.65
C VAL A 507 -16.80 15.98 23.54
N LEU A 508 -16.25 15.78 24.73
CA LEU A 508 -16.75 14.81 25.70
C LEU A 508 -18.19 15.13 26.15
N GLN A 509 -18.50 16.40 26.40
CA GLN A 509 -19.86 16.83 26.73
C GLN A 509 -20.82 16.58 25.57
N LYS A 510 -20.40 16.83 24.32
CA LYS A 510 -21.20 16.53 23.13
C LYS A 510 -21.52 15.03 23.05
N PHE A 511 -20.53 14.16 23.26
CA PHE A 511 -20.77 12.72 23.27
C PHE A 511 -21.69 12.29 24.40
N GLN A 512 -21.54 12.85 25.60
CA GLN A 512 -22.44 12.54 26.71
C GLN A 512 -23.89 12.89 26.37
N ASN A 513 -24.12 14.09 25.82
CA ASN A 513 -25.45 14.52 25.40
C ASN A 513 -26.03 13.60 24.31
N GLN A 514 -25.20 13.12 23.38
CA GLN A 514 -25.63 12.18 22.33
C GLN A 514 -25.96 10.79 22.89
N THR A 515 -25.13 10.27 23.79
CA THR A 515 -25.37 8.99 24.47
C THR A 515 -26.66 9.04 25.27
N ASP A 516 -26.89 10.08 26.07
CA ASP A 516 -28.11 10.26 26.84
C ASP A 516 -29.36 10.32 25.93
N HIS A 517 -29.24 11.04 24.81
CA HIS A 517 -30.30 11.13 23.81
C HIS A 517 -30.65 9.77 23.19
N TYR A 518 -29.64 8.99 22.76
CA TYR A 518 -29.88 7.67 22.17
C TYR A 518 -30.35 6.64 23.19
N GLN A 519 -29.87 6.70 24.43
CA GLN A 519 -30.36 5.85 25.53
C GLN A 519 -31.83 6.14 25.85
N ALA A 520 -32.25 7.41 25.85
CA ALA A 520 -33.64 7.78 26.02
C ALA A 520 -34.52 7.23 24.89
N GLN A 521 -34.10 7.39 23.62
CA GLN A 521 -34.81 6.82 22.47
C GLN A 521 -34.87 5.29 22.52
N LEU A 522 -33.78 4.64 22.94
CA LEU A 522 -33.70 3.18 23.07
C LEU A 522 -34.71 2.69 24.11
N LYS A 523 -34.76 3.35 25.27
CA LYS A 523 -35.71 3.06 26.34
C LYS A 523 -37.15 3.22 25.85
N GLU A 524 -37.46 4.32 25.17
CA GLU A 524 -38.79 4.58 24.61
C GLU A 524 -39.20 3.51 23.58
N ARG A 525 -38.31 3.16 22.64
CA ARG A 525 -38.58 2.14 21.63
C ARG A 525 -38.76 0.75 22.21
N LYS A 526 -37.96 0.35 23.21
CA LYS A 526 -38.14 -0.91 23.95
C LYS A 526 -39.50 -0.95 24.65
N GLN A 527 -39.91 0.15 25.29
CA GLN A 527 -41.21 0.24 25.98
C GLN A 527 -42.40 0.09 25.01
N ARG A 528 -42.31 0.60 23.78
CA ARG A 528 -43.38 0.46 22.76
C ARG A 528 -43.59 -0.97 22.30
N LEU A 529 -42.58 -1.84 22.42
CA LEU A 529 -42.68 -3.25 22.02
C LEU A 529 -43.31 -4.15 23.10
N LEU A 530 -43.50 -3.66 24.33
CA LEU A 530 -44.16 -4.35 25.45
C LEU A 530 -43.81 -5.85 25.50
N ASN A 531 -44.82 -6.73 25.42
CA ASN A 531 -44.69 -8.19 25.53
C ASN A 531 -43.94 -8.85 24.37
N CYS A 532 -43.63 -8.10 23.31
CA CYS A 532 -42.95 -8.61 22.13
C CYS A 532 -41.41 -8.45 22.26
N TRP A 533 -40.93 -7.59 23.16
CA TRP A 533 -39.49 -7.47 23.46
C TRP A 533 -39.11 -8.49 24.55
N THR A 534 -38.49 -9.60 24.15
CA THR A 534 -38.05 -10.66 25.06
C THR A 534 -36.56 -10.56 25.36
N CYS A 535 -36.11 -11.18 26.47
CA CYS A 535 -34.68 -11.30 26.78
C CYS A 535 -33.91 -11.99 25.64
N GLU A 536 -34.50 -13.00 24.98
CA GLU A 536 -33.89 -13.69 23.84
C GLU A 536 -33.63 -12.73 22.66
N ILE A 537 -34.59 -11.85 22.33
CA ILE A 537 -34.43 -10.85 21.25
C ILE A 537 -33.40 -9.80 21.64
N GLU A 538 -33.44 -9.32 22.88
CA GLU A 538 -32.47 -8.34 23.39
C GLU A 538 -31.05 -8.87 23.37
N GLU A 539 -30.83 -10.08 23.86
CA GLU A 539 -29.52 -10.72 23.89
C GLU A 539 -29.02 -10.97 22.47
N ALA A 540 -29.86 -11.46 21.56
CA ALA A 540 -29.48 -11.71 20.18
C ALA A 540 -29.07 -10.43 19.45
N ILE A 541 -29.87 -9.36 19.54
CA ILE A 541 -29.55 -8.07 18.92
C ILE A 541 -28.28 -7.47 19.54
N THR A 542 -28.17 -7.49 20.87
CA THR A 542 -27.01 -6.92 21.57
C THR A 542 -25.73 -7.69 21.23
N LYS A 543 -25.77 -9.02 21.25
CA LYS A 543 -24.63 -9.88 20.87
C LYS A 543 -24.23 -9.66 19.42
N PHE A 544 -25.20 -9.62 18.51
CA PHE A 544 -24.98 -9.39 17.09
C PHE A 544 -24.33 -8.02 16.82
N VAL A 545 -24.88 -6.95 17.41
CA VAL A 545 -24.31 -5.60 17.29
C VAL A 545 -22.92 -5.54 17.91
N ARG A 546 -22.72 -6.10 19.11
CA ARG A 546 -21.43 -6.11 19.79
C ARG A 546 -20.34 -6.81 18.98
N GLN A 547 -20.64 -7.95 18.38
CA GLN A 547 -19.68 -8.68 17.53
C GLN A 547 -19.23 -7.83 16.33
N HIS A 548 -20.16 -7.12 15.68
CA HIS A 548 -19.83 -6.28 14.53
C HIS A 548 -19.12 -4.97 14.94
N VAL A 549 -19.53 -4.34 16.04
CA VAL A 549 -18.83 -3.16 16.59
C VAL A 549 -17.44 -3.54 17.06
N GLU A 550 -17.27 -4.72 17.65
CA GLU A 550 -15.96 -5.23 18.07
C GLU A 550 -15.02 -5.36 16.87
N ALA A 551 -15.45 -6.03 15.79
CA ALA A 551 -14.63 -6.24 14.61
C ALA A 551 -14.33 -4.96 13.81
N LEU A 552 -15.31 -4.05 13.70
CA LEU A 552 -15.22 -2.90 12.78
C LEU A 552 -14.74 -1.60 13.44
N TYR A 553 -15.02 -1.40 14.72
CA TYR A 553 -14.82 -0.10 15.39
C TYR A 553 -13.91 -0.21 16.62
N LYS A 554 -14.20 -1.16 17.53
CA LYS A 554 -13.49 -1.30 18.81
C LYS A 554 -12.00 -1.56 18.62
N ILE A 555 -11.62 -2.49 17.74
CA ILE A 555 -10.21 -2.82 17.49
C ILE A 555 -9.42 -1.58 17.02
N THR A 556 -9.99 -0.80 16.11
CA THR A 556 -9.38 0.43 15.60
C THR A 556 -9.22 1.47 16.70
N THR A 557 -10.27 1.71 17.48
CA THR A 557 -10.26 2.70 18.58
C THR A 557 -9.32 2.28 19.72
N GLU A 558 -9.31 0.99 20.10
CA GLU A 558 -8.36 0.46 21.09
C GLU A 558 -6.91 0.53 20.63
N GLY A 559 -6.66 0.40 19.32
CA GLY A 559 -5.35 0.65 18.72
C GLY A 559 -4.89 2.10 18.88
N LEU A 560 -5.78 3.07 18.65
CA LEU A 560 -5.49 4.49 18.89
C LEU A 560 -5.22 4.78 20.37
N ILE A 561 -6.02 4.20 21.28
CA ILE A 561 -5.78 4.32 22.73
C ILE A 561 -4.40 3.77 23.10
N ALA A 562 -4.04 2.59 22.59
CA ALA A 562 -2.74 1.98 22.87
C ALA A 562 -1.57 2.82 22.37
N ALA A 563 -1.73 3.52 21.23
CA ALA A 563 -0.71 4.43 20.70
C ALA A 563 -0.53 5.67 21.60
N VAL A 564 -1.63 6.31 22.01
CA VAL A 564 -1.58 7.47 22.93
C VAL A 564 -0.91 7.10 24.25
N GLU A 565 -1.30 5.95 24.81
CA GLU A 565 -0.71 5.46 26.04
C GLU A 565 0.79 5.21 25.85
N TYR A 566 1.19 4.61 24.73
CA TYR A 566 2.59 4.38 24.40
C TYR A 566 3.40 5.66 24.32
N ASP A 567 2.96 6.63 23.51
CA ASP A 567 3.66 7.90 23.31
C ASP A 567 3.83 8.67 24.63
N TYR A 568 2.79 8.68 25.46
CA TYR A 568 2.84 9.32 26.78
C TYR A 568 3.90 8.68 27.69
N HIS A 569 3.92 7.35 27.77
CA HIS A 569 4.84 6.62 28.62
C HIS A 569 6.28 6.67 28.10
N ASP A 570 6.45 6.54 26.79
CA ASP A 570 7.76 6.64 26.15
C ASP A 570 8.37 8.03 26.42
N ARG A 571 7.56 9.09 26.35
CA ARG A 571 8.01 10.44 26.68
C ARG A 571 8.34 10.61 28.16
N LEU A 572 7.62 9.97 29.08
CA LEU A 572 7.97 9.95 30.51
C LEU A 572 9.32 9.28 30.75
N ILE A 573 9.53 8.11 30.16
CA ILE A 573 10.80 7.37 30.25
C ILE A 573 11.95 8.22 29.69
N GLN A 574 11.72 8.90 28.56
CA GLN A 574 12.70 9.80 27.97
C GLN A 574 13.04 10.98 28.90
N LEU A 575 12.06 11.58 29.56
CA LEU A 575 12.30 12.67 30.53
C LEU A 575 13.04 12.19 31.78
N GLU A 576 12.70 11.00 32.28
CA GLU A 576 13.43 10.38 33.40
C GLU A 576 14.89 10.10 33.00
N TYR A 577 15.14 9.65 31.77
CA TYR A 577 16.49 9.47 31.26
C TYR A 577 17.26 10.80 31.15
N GLU A 578 16.61 11.87 30.71
CA GLU A 578 17.20 13.20 30.60
C GLU A 578 17.56 13.80 31.97
N GLN A 579 16.82 13.46 33.04
CA GLN A 579 17.11 13.90 34.41
C GLN A 579 18.43 13.34 34.97
N GLU A 580 18.89 12.20 34.44
CA GLU A 580 20.19 11.61 34.76
C GLU A 580 21.38 12.39 34.13
N ASN A 581 21.10 13.47 33.41
CA ASN A 581 22.09 14.32 32.71
C ASN A 581 23.06 13.53 31.81
N PRO A 582 22.54 12.71 30.87
CA PRO A 582 23.38 11.93 29.97
C PRO A 582 24.19 12.85 29.04
N ASN A 583 25.43 12.47 28.79
CA ASN A 583 26.23 13.07 27.73
C ASN A 583 25.75 12.59 26.33
N GLU A 584 26.24 13.22 25.27
CA GLU A 584 25.81 12.92 23.90
C GLU A 584 26.02 11.46 23.49
N TYR A 585 27.08 10.83 23.97
CA TYR A 585 27.36 9.42 23.69
C TYR A 585 26.34 8.50 24.37
N GLN A 586 26.02 8.75 25.63
CA GLN A 586 25.00 7.99 26.38
C GLN A 586 23.61 8.16 25.74
N LYS A 587 23.25 9.38 25.31
CA LYS A 587 22.02 9.64 24.55
C LYS A 587 21.96 8.84 23.26
N GLN A 588 23.07 8.79 22.52
CA GLN A 588 23.14 8.04 21.26
C GLN A 588 22.94 6.53 21.49
N ILE A 589 23.64 5.94 22.47
CA ILE A 589 23.45 4.52 22.84
C ILE A 589 22.00 4.25 23.21
N PHE A 590 21.39 5.11 24.03
CA PHE A 590 20.02 4.94 24.47
C PHE A 590 19.04 4.97 23.30
N ALA A 591 19.22 5.90 22.35
CA ALA A 591 18.43 5.98 21.13
C ALA A 591 18.61 4.75 20.23
N ASP A 592 19.86 4.37 19.94
CA ASP A 592 20.20 3.26 19.04
C ASP A 592 19.66 1.93 19.56
N LEU A 593 19.86 1.65 20.85
CA LEU A 593 19.37 0.42 21.47
C LEU A 593 17.84 0.37 21.55
N THR A 594 17.19 1.52 21.84
CA THR A 594 15.73 1.61 21.84
C THR A 594 15.18 1.35 20.43
N GLN A 595 15.76 1.97 19.41
CA GLN A 595 15.33 1.78 18.02
C GLN A 595 15.54 0.34 17.56
N ALA A 596 16.72 -0.23 17.80
CA ALA A 596 17.01 -1.62 17.45
C ALA A 596 16.06 -2.60 18.16
N LYS A 597 15.72 -2.34 19.44
CA LYS A 597 14.73 -3.15 20.16
C LYS A 597 13.34 -3.03 19.53
N TYR A 598 12.92 -1.83 19.20
CA TYR A 598 11.61 -1.58 18.58
C TYR A 598 11.48 -2.26 17.22
N ASP A 599 12.51 -2.14 16.38
CA ASP A 599 12.55 -2.76 15.04
C ASP A 599 12.48 -4.28 15.13
N LYS A 600 13.33 -4.88 15.99
CA LYS A 600 13.35 -6.33 16.25
C LYS A 600 11.97 -6.85 16.67
N GLU A 601 11.35 -6.23 17.67
CA GLU A 601 10.07 -6.70 18.20
C GLU A 601 8.91 -6.43 17.24
N THR A 602 9.01 -5.39 16.40
CA THR A 602 8.03 -5.11 15.34
C THR A 602 8.11 -6.17 14.23
N ALA A 603 9.32 -6.54 13.79
CA ALA A 603 9.51 -7.63 12.83
C ALA A 603 8.99 -8.96 13.38
N LYS A 604 9.23 -9.23 14.67
CA LYS A 604 8.70 -10.41 15.37
C LYS A 604 7.17 -10.43 15.39
N LEU A 605 6.56 -9.29 15.69
CA LEU A 605 5.12 -9.10 15.64
C LEU A 605 4.55 -9.39 14.25
N ASP A 606 5.16 -8.82 13.20
CA ASP A 606 4.70 -8.97 11.82
C ASP A 606 4.83 -10.42 11.32
N LEU A 607 5.93 -11.10 11.68
CA LEU A 607 6.10 -12.53 11.41
C LEU A 607 5.02 -13.36 12.10
N ALA A 608 4.73 -13.10 13.38
CA ALA A 608 3.70 -13.82 14.11
C ALA A 608 2.30 -13.64 13.48
N ILE A 609 1.96 -12.41 13.06
CA ILE A 609 0.73 -12.12 12.32
C ILE A 609 0.69 -12.87 10.99
N MET A 610 1.81 -12.93 10.29
CA MET A 610 1.91 -13.62 9.00
C MET A 610 1.70 -15.12 9.16
N LYS A 611 2.33 -15.75 10.15
CA LYS A 611 2.10 -17.17 10.49
C LYS A 611 0.63 -17.44 10.83
N GLN A 612 -0.01 -16.55 11.57
CA GLN A 612 -1.42 -16.67 11.91
C GLN A 612 -2.34 -16.52 10.69
N ARG A 613 -1.99 -15.62 9.76
CA ARG A 613 -2.70 -15.51 8.46
C ARG A 613 -2.63 -16.79 7.64
N ILE A 614 -1.52 -17.52 7.68
CA ILE A 614 -1.39 -18.84 7.04
C ILE A 614 -2.36 -19.83 7.67
N VAL A 615 -2.34 -19.94 9.00
CA VAL A 615 -3.22 -20.86 9.74
C VAL A 615 -4.69 -20.64 9.42
N TYR A 616 -5.12 -19.37 9.28
CA TYR A 616 -6.50 -19.03 8.99
C TYR A 616 -6.84 -18.87 7.50
N ASN A 617 -5.93 -19.24 6.57
CA ASN A 617 -6.09 -19.03 5.12
C ASN A 617 -6.48 -17.60 4.72
N HIS A 618 -6.13 -16.63 5.58
CA HIS A 618 -6.43 -15.21 5.38
C HIS A 618 -5.26 -14.54 4.70
N LEU A 619 -5.29 -14.55 3.37
CA LEU A 619 -4.26 -13.93 2.57
C LEU A 619 -4.32 -12.39 2.72
N PRO A 620 -3.16 -11.71 2.76
CA PRO A 620 -3.13 -10.25 2.69
C PRO A 620 -3.89 -9.74 1.45
N LYS A 621 -4.48 -8.54 1.50
CA LYS A 621 -5.26 -7.99 0.37
C LYS A 621 -4.47 -7.88 -0.94
N SER A 622 -3.14 -7.77 -0.87
CA SER A 622 -2.24 -7.84 -2.02
C SER A 622 -2.31 -9.16 -2.79
N PHE A 623 -2.88 -10.21 -2.18
CA PHE A 623 -3.14 -11.50 -2.81
C PHE A 623 -4.58 -11.64 -3.31
N GLU A 624 -5.53 -10.80 -2.83
CA GLU A 624 -6.88 -10.75 -3.41
C GLU A 624 -6.86 -10.16 -4.83
N SER A 625 -5.84 -9.36 -5.15
CA SER A 625 -5.55 -8.88 -6.52
C SER A 625 -4.96 -9.95 -7.43
N LEU A 626 -4.53 -11.11 -6.92
CA LEU A 626 -4.20 -12.28 -7.74
C LEU A 626 -5.51 -12.97 -8.18
N ARG A 627 -6.35 -12.25 -8.93
CA ARG A 627 -7.35 -12.92 -9.75
C ARG A 627 -6.60 -13.47 -10.95
N ILE A 628 -6.66 -14.78 -11.16
CA ILE A 628 -6.29 -15.35 -12.45
C ILE A 628 -7.27 -14.72 -13.45
N PRO A 629 -6.81 -13.89 -14.40
CA PRO A 629 -7.67 -13.45 -15.48
C PRO A 629 -7.98 -14.73 -16.26
N ALA A 630 -9.20 -15.27 -16.12
CA ALA A 630 -9.59 -16.41 -16.92
C ALA A 630 -9.61 -15.92 -18.39
N PRO A 631 -8.68 -16.37 -19.27
CA PRO A 631 -8.58 -15.86 -20.64
C PRO A 631 -9.80 -16.27 -21.49
N ILE A 632 -10.53 -17.26 -20.99
CA ILE A 632 -11.79 -17.77 -21.50
C ILE A 632 -12.75 -17.61 -20.33
N SER A 633 -13.88 -16.91 -20.52
CA SER A 633 -14.95 -17.01 -19.53
C SER A 633 -15.28 -18.50 -19.43
N LEU A 634 -14.95 -19.16 -18.31
CA LEU A 634 -15.19 -20.60 -18.15
C LEU A 634 -16.67 -20.95 -18.38
N GLU A 635 -17.55 -19.95 -18.31
CA GLU A 635 -18.97 -20.00 -18.70
C GLU A 635 -19.20 -20.34 -20.18
N THR A 636 -18.26 -20.03 -21.09
CA THR A 636 -18.35 -20.35 -22.53
C THR A 636 -18.03 -21.81 -22.84
N VAL A 637 -17.51 -22.58 -21.88
CA VAL A 637 -17.33 -24.03 -22.02
C VAL A 637 -18.70 -24.69 -21.86
N THR A 638 -19.25 -25.18 -22.97
CA THR A 638 -20.59 -25.78 -23.03
C THR A 638 -20.66 -27.13 -22.33
N ASP A 639 -19.56 -27.90 -22.34
CA ASP A 639 -19.45 -29.15 -21.62
C ASP A 639 -19.27 -28.92 -20.12
N ARG A 640 -20.29 -29.30 -19.35
CA ARG A 640 -20.34 -29.08 -17.89
C ARG A 640 -19.22 -29.81 -17.15
N THR A 641 -18.86 -31.01 -17.59
CA THR A 641 -17.87 -31.87 -16.93
C THR A 641 -16.47 -31.33 -17.16
N ILE A 642 -16.17 -30.93 -18.41
CA ILE A 642 -14.90 -30.28 -18.76
C ILE A 642 -14.76 -28.94 -18.04
N ARG A 643 -15.83 -28.13 -18.00
CA ARG A 643 -15.85 -26.85 -17.27
C ARG A 643 -15.55 -27.03 -15.78
N GLN A 644 -16.17 -28.02 -15.13
CA GLN A 644 -15.94 -28.30 -13.71
C GLN A 644 -14.50 -28.77 -13.46
N ASN A 645 -13.98 -29.67 -14.29
CA ASN A 645 -12.59 -30.14 -14.18
C ASN A 645 -11.57 -29.00 -14.36
N LEU A 646 -11.84 -28.05 -15.26
CA LEU A 646 -10.99 -26.87 -15.46
C LEU A 646 -11.05 -25.93 -14.25
N LEU A 647 -12.25 -25.66 -13.71
CA LEU A 647 -12.43 -24.87 -12.49
C LEU A 647 -11.67 -25.49 -11.30
N ASP A 648 -11.81 -26.80 -11.09
CA ASP A 648 -11.13 -27.51 -10.00
C ASP A 648 -9.60 -27.47 -10.17
N ARG A 649 -9.10 -27.55 -11.40
CA ARG A 649 -7.67 -27.47 -11.70
C ARG A 649 -7.12 -26.06 -11.51
N CYS A 650 -7.85 -25.03 -11.95
CA CYS A 650 -7.52 -23.62 -11.71
C CYS A 650 -7.49 -23.32 -10.21
N GLU A 651 -8.48 -23.78 -9.45
CA GLU A 651 -8.52 -23.61 -7.99
C GLU A 651 -7.32 -24.29 -7.33
N LYS A 652 -6.97 -25.54 -7.72
CA LYS A 652 -5.78 -26.23 -7.20
C LYS A 652 -4.48 -25.48 -7.49
N ILE A 653 -4.32 -24.91 -8.69
CA ILE A 653 -3.14 -24.12 -9.06
C ILE A 653 -3.09 -22.83 -8.24
N LEU A 654 -4.23 -22.14 -8.10
CA LEU A 654 -4.35 -20.93 -7.29
C LEU A 654 -3.97 -21.20 -5.82
N GLN A 655 -4.50 -22.28 -5.24
CA GLN A 655 -4.19 -22.68 -3.86
C GLN A 655 -2.71 -23.01 -3.68
N ARG A 656 -2.10 -23.71 -4.64
CA ARG A 656 -0.65 -24.01 -4.61
C ARG A 656 0.19 -22.74 -4.71
N ALA A 657 -0.10 -21.85 -5.67
CA ALA A 657 0.62 -20.59 -5.84
C ALA A 657 0.50 -19.69 -4.60
N LYS A 658 -0.70 -19.63 -3.99
CA LYS A 658 -0.94 -18.94 -2.72
C LYS A 658 -0.08 -19.52 -1.59
N SER A 659 -0.03 -20.85 -1.48
CA SER A 659 0.80 -21.54 -0.48
C SER A 659 2.28 -21.26 -0.67
N ASP A 660 2.79 -21.39 -1.90
CA ASP A 660 4.21 -21.15 -2.22
C ASP A 660 4.61 -19.70 -1.96
N MET A 661 3.78 -18.72 -2.33
CA MET A 661 4.04 -17.32 -2.02
C MET A 661 4.02 -17.03 -0.51
N MET A 662 3.09 -17.62 0.25
CA MET A 662 3.06 -17.44 1.71
C MET A 662 4.31 -18.03 2.38
N MET A 663 4.85 -19.13 1.87
CA MET A 663 6.13 -19.68 2.30
C MET A 663 7.28 -18.69 2.05
N VAL A 664 7.39 -18.18 0.83
CA VAL A 664 8.44 -17.19 0.48
C VAL A 664 8.34 -15.94 1.37
N TYR A 665 7.13 -15.42 1.58
CA TYR A 665 6.92 -14.26 2.47
C TYR A 665 7.31 -14.54 3.92
N THR A 666 6.98 -15.73 4.44
CA THR A 666 7.32 -16.12 5.81
C THR A 666 8.81 -16.27 5.98
N THR A 667 9.49 -16.96 5.07
CA THR A 667 10.95 -17.12 5.10
C THR A 667 11.67 -15.77 4.97
N THR A 668 11.16 -14.85 4.15
CA THR A 668 11.71 -13.49 4.04
C THR A 668 11.55 -12.70 5.35
N ALA A 669 10.38 -12.80 5.99
CA ALA A 669 10.13 -12.16 7.27
C ALA A 669 10.98 -12.77 8.41
N GLU A 670 11.23 -14.09 8.37
CA GLU A 670 12.13 -14.79 9.28
C GLU A 670 13.58 -14.31 9.14
N ALA A 671 14.08 -14.21 7.91
CA ALA A 671 15.42 -13.70 7.64
C ALA A 671 15.60 -12.25 8.13
N LYS A 672 14.59 -11.39 7.91
CA LYS A 672 14.59 -10.01 8.41
C LYS A 672 14.59 -9.93 9.94
N LEU A 673 13.80 -10.79 10.59
CA LEU A 673 13.80 -10.89 12.05
C LEU A 673 15.19 -11.30 12.57
N ASP A 674 15.81 -12.32 11.98
CA ASP A 674 17.15 -12.79 12.36
C ASP A 674 18.21 -11.67 12.20
N GLN A 675 18.16 -10.91 11.10
CA GLN A 675 19.04 -9.77 10.90
C GLN A 675 18.88 -8.69 11.98
N LEU A 676 17.64 -8.33 12.32
CA LEU A 676 17.36 -7.34 13.36
C LEU A 676 17.71 -7.85 14.75
N ASP A 677 17.57 -9.16 14.98
CA ASP A 677 17.99 -9.82 16.21
C ASP A 677 19.51 -9.70 16.41
N LYS A 678 20.28 -10.09 15.40
CA LYS A 678 21.75 -9.95 15.38
C LYS A 678 22.19 -8.50 15.54
N LYS A 679 21.51 -7.55 14.89
CA LYS A 679 21.80 -6.12 15.05
C LYS A 679 21.61 -5.68 16.50
N PHE A 680 20.47 -6.01 17.11
CA PHE A 680 20.21 -5.67 18.51
C PHE A 680 21.23 -6.31 19.46
N ASP A 681 21.58 -7.58 19.27
CA ASP A 681 22.53 -8.28 20.12
C ASP A 681 23.96 -7.74 19.97
N SER A 682 24.36 -7.33 18.76
CA SER A 682 25.65 -6.68 18.51
C SER A 682 25.75 -5.33 19.22
N GLU A 683 24.69 -4.51 19.15
CA GLU A 683 24.60 -3.22 19.82
C GLU A 683 24.60 -3.36 21.34
N MET A 684 23.85 -4.34 21.86
CA MET A 684 23.81 -4.69 23.28
C MET A 684 25.18 -5.16 23.79
N THR A 685 25.88 -5.98 23.01
CA THR A 685 27.21 -6.50 23.34
C THR A 685 28.24 -5.36 23.35
N ARG A 686 28.19 -4.48 22.35
CA ARG A 686 29.02 -3.28 22.26
C ARG A 686 28.84 -2.39 23.49
N MET A 687 27.59 -2.12 23.89
CA MET A 687 27.29 -1.36 25.10
C MET A 687 27.89 -2.02 26.35
N LYS A 688 27.70 -3.34 26.53
CA LYS A 688 28.27 -4.09 27.68
C LYS A 688 29.80 -4.08 27.69
N GLN A 689 30.45 -4.15 26.55
CA GLN A 689 31.92 -4.03 26.44
C GLN A 689 32.38 -2.62 26.87
N ASN A 690 31.67 -1.58 26.44
CA ASN A 690 31.98 -0.21 26.82
C ASN A 690 31.81 0.02 28.33
N GLN A 691 30.81 -0.58 28.97
CA GLN A 691 30.68 -0.60 30.44
C GLN A 691 31.90 -1.22 31.13
N ARG A 692 32.47 -2.29 30.57
CA ARG A 692 33.63 -2.99 31.14
C ARG A 692 34.95 -2.24 30.94
N SER A 693 35.07 -1.46 29.87
CA SER A 693 36.30 -0.71 29.51
C SER A 693 36.66 0.41 30.51
N ARG A 694 35.76 0.77 31.43
CA ARG A 694 35.91 1.82 32.45
C ARG A 694 36.25 3.22 31.91
N VAL A 695 36.00 3.46 30.64
CA VAL A 695 36.13 4.79 30.03
C VAL A 695 34.99 5.68 30.57
N SER A 696 35.33 6.62 31.46
CA SER A 696 34.37 7.31 32.35
C SER A 696 33.18 7.99 31.67
N HIS A 697 33.32 8.45 30.43
CA HIS A 697 32.26 9.12 29.67
C HIS A 697 31.35 8.15 28.90
N GLN A 698 31.66 6.84 28.86
CA GLN A 698 30.90 5.82 28.14
C GLN A 698 30.08 4.90 29.07
N ILE A 699 30.29 5.02 30.38
CA ILE A 699 29.61 4.21 31.40
C ILE A 699 28.19 4.75 31.58
N LEU A 700 27.19 3.87 31.56
CA LEU A 700 25.81 4.21 31.89
C LEU A 700 25.67 4.02 33.40
N THR A 701 24.98 4.93 34.08
CA THR A 701 24.66 4.73 35.50
C THR A 701 23.73 3.53 35.65
N GLU A 702 23.70 2.93 36.84
CA GLU A 702 22.75 1.85 37.15
C GLU A 702 21.31 2.29 36.88
N THR A 703 20.96 3.51 37.28
CA THR A 703 19.66 4.12 37.01
C THR A 703 19.37 4.27 35.51
N MET A 704 20.35 4.68 34.69
CA MET A 704 20.19 4.74 33.23
C MET A 704 19.92 3.36 32.61
N LEU A 705 20.56 2.30 33.12
CA LEU A 705 20.33 0.93 32.68
C LEU A 705 18.92 0.45 33.07
N GLU A 706 18.47 0.71 34.28
CA GLU A 706 17.11 0.40 34.74
C GLU A 706 16.04 1.10 33.88
N ILE A 707 16.26 2.38 33.55
CA ILE A 707 15.37 3.15 32.67
C ILE A 707 15.30 2.51 31.28
N LEU A 708 16.43 2.08 30.72
CA LEU A 708 16.51 1.41 29.42
C LEU A 708 15.79 0.06 29.43
N GLU A 709 16.03 -0.78 30.44
CA GLU A 709 15.35 -2.08 30.58
C GLU A 709 13.84 -1.92 30.72
N ARG A 710 13.40 -0.92 31.49
CA ARG A 710 11.98 -0.59 31.62
C ARG A 710 11.40 -0.13 30.28
N ARG A 711 12.14 0.64 29.47
CA ARG A 711 11.73 1.02 28.11
C ARG A 711 11.56 -0.21 27.21
N PHE A 712 12.50 -1.15 27.24
CA PHE A 712 12.38 -2.40 26.47
C PHE A 712 11.19 -3.24 26.87
N LYS A 713 10.95 -3.38 28.19
CA LYS A 713 9.75 -4.06 28.69
C LYS A 713 8.48 -3.41 28.15
N TYR A 714 8.44 -2.08 28.16
CA TYR A 714 7.30 -1.33 27.68
C TYR A 714 7.06 -1.47 26.17
N ILE A 715 8.13 -1.46 25.37
CA ILE A 715 8.06 -1.77 23.93
C ILE A 715 7.43 -3.16 23.71
N ASN A 716 7.90 -4.18 24.43
CA ASN A 716 7.34 -5.53 24.31
C ASN A 716 5.85 -5.56 24.67
N GLU A 717 5.46 -4.93 25.79
CA GLU A 717 4.06 -4.88 26.25
C GLU A 717 3.14 -4.19 25.23
N HIS A 718 3.59 -3.07 24.67
CA HIS A 718 2.87 -2.32 23.66
C HIS A 718 2.67 -3.15 22.38
N LEU A 719 3.74 -3.71 21.83
CA LEU A 719 3.68 -4.51 20.61
C LEU A 719 2.87 -5.79 20.81
N MET A 720 2.93 -6.43 21.98
CA MET A 720 2.08 -7.57 22.32
C MET A 720 0.60 -7.20 22.46
N ARG A 721 0.28 -5.99 22.93
CA ARG A 721 -1.10 -5.48 22.92
C ARG A 721 -1.59 -5.28 21.48
N LEU A 722 -0.78 -4.70 20.62
CA LEU A 722 -1.10 -4.56 19.18
C LEU A 722 -1.26 -5.93 18.51
N TYR A 723 -0.44 -6.92 18.85
CA TYR A 723 -0.59 -8.30 18.39
C TYR A 723 -1.96 -8.85 18.74
N LYS A 724 -2.35 -8.80 20.01
CA LYS A 724 -3.64 -9.31 20.49
C LYS A 724 -4.82 -8.63 19.80
N LEU A 725 -4.73 -7.32 19.56
CA LEU A 725 -5.75 -6.57 18.80
C LEU A 725 -5.86 -7.04 17.35
N LYS A 726 -4.72 -7.18 16.66
CA LYS A 726 -4.68 -7.69 15.28
C LYS A 726 -5.15 -9.15 15.20
N LEU A 727 -4.81 -10.02 16.15
CA LEU A 727 -5.32 -11.39 16.22
C LEU A 727 -6.84 -11.45 16.39
N ARG A 728 -7.40 -10.63 17.29
CA ARG A 728 -8.87 -10.55 17.44
C ARG A 728 -9.56 -10.16 16.15
N PHE A 729 -8.93 -9.30 15.34
CA PHE A 729 -9.44 -8.97 14.01
C PHE A 729 -9.49 -10.22 13.11
N PHE A 730 -8.44 -11.04 13.07
CA PHE A 730 -8.43 -12.25 12.23
C PHE A 730 -9.37 -13.36 12.72
N VAL A 731 -9.48 -13.55 14.04
CA VAL A 731 -10.31 -14.62 14.62
C VAL A 731 -11.81 -14.26 14.60
N ARG A 732 -12.15 -12.97 14.72
CA ARG A 732 -13.55 -12.52 14.90
C ARG A 732 -14.11 -11.69 13.76
N ALA A 733 -13.31 -11.28 12.77
CA ALA A 733 -13.90 -10.67 11.58
C ALA A 733 -14.84 -11.71 10.94
N PRO A 734 -16.14 -11.40 10.77
CA PRO A 734 -17.00 -12.28 10.00
C PRO A 734 -16.36 -12.40 8.63
N THR A 735 -15.93 -13.61 8.27
CA THR A 735 -15.62 -13.98 6.89
C THR A 735 -16.92 -13.76 6.13
N VAL A 736 -17.10 -12.56 5.57
CA VAL A 736 -18.12 -12.32 4.58
C VAL A 736 -17.70 -13.19 3.41
N LYS A 737 -18.26 -14.41 3.35
CA LYS A 737 -18.29 -15.19 2.11
C LYS A 737 -19.03 -14.29 1.12
N ASN A 738 -18.27 -13.59 0.28
CA ASN A 738 -18.81 -12.89 -0.87
C ASN A 738 -19.38 -13.88 -1.86
#